data_AF-A0A517TWC8-F1
#
_entry.id   AF-A0A517TWC8-F1
#
_cell.length_a   1.000
_cell.length_b   1.000
_cell.length_c   1.000
_cell.angle_alpha   90.00
_cell.angle_beta   90.00
_cell.angle_gamma   90.00
#
_symmetry.space_group_name_H-M   'P 1'
#
loop_
_entity.id
_entity.type
_entity.pdbx_description
1 polymer ?
#
loop_
_entity_poly.entity_id
_entity_poly.type
_entity_poly.pdbx_seq_one_letter_code
_entity_poly.pdbx_strand_id
1 'polypeptide(L)'
;MGATEITLAFDTPADQFPSYDPDGSKLAALSQAAANYWESLLPEGNHAYSVTLHYSQFPAGSTTHAVYNGFDHTINVRANRFWYIDPTPSDHDEFAPFQQSFYAGLDDDEQDAAFDGPAPDLLEVGYAATAIADGAADGRVDMYSVMLHEMGHFLAIGYNAFSPDVELPPHMIGNIGGVKAKREDTGHLVPDDALMDPFLEAGKRSLPSALDVIVAANEQNHSEIRLKRVEWIGDALVPADFWSHDAGWIGGSTPNSNTDVRVRNGDVVSVLGAPAAAKNLAIERDSGINILDESLFVDADLNLDDSDYLDESFVKVHTGAVLDVEGRLTVGYGDLDLLGGDVFAATLRTRDHHLADLQPRVQGYGVVHIGDALLNDGMLRADGGTLAFAAAAGAKLDVDGEVESSKLPRLLAQTGDLEFQDAISDPYGGLAHVAGGHSLSFRGTWAFNDSAELHFEAGAGTAEFKALSPSGIAEMYADVAVEENARGRIEASHIKFNGQTAVAIAENGVLSLLGRTYYNGGEFTGPGTLRQNGDATVDADVEIAVDVFDWDGNQATPSKTDVLNGRKLTITAKNLGPGGYAGRADVGANAELAVDVTGGNAIWLLAADGKIRLFKNSRLSGSWMIVGGALEAIEGTGNLDARTTLTPNSLVTLYDKATLNINAPTTYGGGVITTDSGQRDDSLLQQFAPATVLGHHLITAGFFNWDAGAATSSDTVIEKEGYLDIYAKEIGNGITNPFLALIDRSGFGDQIDVNSGVLRVIVGSEDHSGLFADRWTLNKGGRLNLNWTAHTLPTIRGSRLVNHGVVSGNGQFLNELLNESLIEVGYSGNAGKILALDDFVQSGQGTLQIDLGGLLAGLSYDQLFIDDLCTLAGTLDVRLLAGFAPEPGDLFRIIEGSSLAKISGAFDKLLLPYGNDAWDVSYGDNFVELRFVAVPEPAAWTMALAACMAGRRRRPRSPFVSA
;
A
#
# COMPACT_ATOMS: atom_id res chain seq x y z
N MET A 1 -33.78 -36.90 -46.50
CA MET A 1 -33.56 -37.07 -47.95
C MET A 1 -32.05 -36.96 -48.17
N GLY A 2 -31.47 -37.68 -49.14
CA GLY A 2 -30.01 -37.60 -49.38
C GLY A 2 -29.63 -36.24 -49.93
N ALA A 3 -28.43 -35.73 -49.65
CA ALA A 3 -27.92 -34.45 -50.17
C ALA A 3 -27.73 -34.50 -51.71
N THR A 4 -27.46 -33.35 -52.34
CA THR A 4 -26.96 -33.30 -53.72
C THR A 4 -25.80 -34.27 -53.90
N GLU A 5 -25.79 -35.02 -54.99
CA GLU A 5 -24.76 -36.02 -55.30
C GLU A 5 -24.13 -35.72 -56.66
N ILE A 6 -22.82 -35.48 -56.67
CA ILE A 6 -21.99 -35.30 -57.87
C ILE A 6 -21.16 -36.58 -58.06
N THR A 7 -21.59 -37.41 -59.01
CA THR A 7 -20.85 -38.62 -59.40
C THR A 7 -19.80 -38.29 -60.45
N LEU A 8 -18.53 -38.55 -60.13
CA LEU A 8 -17.42 -38.34 -61.05
C LEU A 8 -17.01 -39.66 -61.72
N ALA A 9 -16.87 -39.62 -63.04
CA ALA A 9 -16.26 -40.69 -63.84
C ALA A 9 -14.96 -40.19 -64.46
N PHE A 10 -13.92 -41.02 -64.52
CA PHE A 10 -12.63 -40.67 -65.12
C PHE A 10 -12.33 -41.58 -66.30
N ASP A 11 -12.12 -41.02 -67.49
CA ASP A 11 -11.96 -41.78 -68.74
C ASP A 11 -10.75 -41.35 -69.59
N THR A 12 -9.72 -40.79 -68.94
CA THR A 12 -8.50 -40.33 -69.63
C THR A 12 -7.83 -41.46 -70.42
N PRO A 13 -7.64 -41.32 -71.75
CA PRO A 13 -6.87 -42.27 -72.54
C PRO A 13 -5.43 -42.39 -72.06
N ALA A 14 -4.87 -43.62 -72.08
CA ALA A 14 -3.55 -43.90 -71.52
C ALA A 14 -2.40 -43.07 -72.15
N ASP A 15 -2.57 -42.57 -73.36
CA ASP A 15 -1.62 -41.71 -74.09
C ASP A 15 -1.78 -40.21 -73.80
N GLN A 16 -2.79 -39.82 -73.01
CA GLN A 16 -3.13 -38.43 -72.71
C GLN A 16 -2.77 -38.01 -71.28
N PHE A 17 -2.41 -38.96 -70.41
CA PHE A 17 -1.93 -38.65 -69.06
C PHE A 17 -0.64 -37.81 -69.11
N PRO A 18 -0.61 -36.66 -68.41
CA PRO A 18 0.60 -35.86 -68.31
C PRO A 18 1.63 -36.52 -67.39
N SER A 19 2.92 -36.19 -67.58
CA SER A 19 4.00 -36.78 -66.78
C SER A 19 3.92 -36.48 -65.28
N TYR A 20 3.20 -35.42 -64.89
CA TYR A 20 3.02 -35.04 -63.49
C TYR A 20 1.84 -35.75 -62.80
N ASP A 21 0.99 -36.45 -63.56
CA ASP A 21 -0.18 -37.22 -63.09
C ASP A 21 -0.39 -38.47 -63.96
N PRO A 22 0.54 -39.44 -63.89
CA PRO A 22 0.63 -40.54 -64.86
C PRO A 22 -0.50 -41.57 -64.77
N ASP A 23 -1.27 -41.56 -63.68
CA ASP A 23 -2.40 -42.46 -63.42
C ASP A 23 -3.73 -41.72 -63.19
N GLY A 24 -3.74 -40.37 -63.31
CA GLY A 24 -4.91 -39.53 -63.09
C GLY A 24 -5.33 -39.39 -61.63
N SER A 25 -4.57 -39.93 -60.69
CA SER A 25 -4.94 -39.91 -59.27
C SER A 25 -5.04 -38.48 -58.72
N LYS A 26 -4.25 -37.54 -59.23
CA LYS A 26 -4.28 -36.14 -58.78
C LYS A 26 -5.49 -35.40 -59.32
N LEU A 27 -5.81 -35.57 -60.61
CA LEU A 27 -7.06 -35.07 -61.18
C LEU A 27 -8.26 -35.61 -60.42
N ALA A 28 -8.25 -36.90 -60.10
CA ALA A 28 -9.34 -37.52 -59.36
C ALA A 28 -9.53 -36.93 -57.96
N ALA A 29 -8.44 -36.80 -57.19
CA ALA A 29 -8.50 -36.23 -55.84
C ALA A 29 -9.00 -34.78 -55.83
N LEU A 30 -8.46 -33.94 -56.72
CA LEU A 30 -8.78 -32.51 -56.76
C LEU A 30 -10.19 -32.26 -57.32
N SER A 31 -10.64 -33.06 -58.29
CA SER A 31 -12.02 -33.01 -58.78
C SER A 31 -13.01 -33.48 -57.74
N GLN A 32 -12.69 -34.52 -56.97
CA GLN A 32 -13.53 -34.94 -55.85
C GLN A 32 -13.63 -33.85 -54.79
N ALA A 33 -12.54 -33.15 -54.49
CA ALA A 33 -12.57 -32.01 -53.57
C ALA A 33 -13.47 -30.87 -54.08
N ALA A 34 -13.48 -30.60 -55.39
CA ALA A 34 -14.33 -29.57 -55.99
C ALA A 34 -15.82 -29.99 -55.98
N ALA A 35 -16.10 -31.26 -56.27
CA ALA A 35 -17.45 -31.82 -56.17
C ALA A 35 -17.98 -31.73 -54.73
N ASN A 36 -17.20 -32.18 -53.75
CA ASN A 36 -17.57 -32.09 -52.34
C ASN A 36 -17.83 -30.63 -51.90
N TYR A 37 -17.08 -29.67 -52.45
CA TYR A 37 -17.28 -28.25 -52.14
C TYR A 37 -18.65 -27.77 -52.64
N TRP A 38 -18.99 -28.04 -53.90
CA TRP A 38 -20.31 -27.72 -54.48
C TRP A 38 -21.47 -28.43 -53.78
N GLU A 39 -21.34 -29.73 -53.47
CA GLU A 39 -22.34 -30.48 -52.69
C GLU A 39 -22.59 -29.83 -51.32
N SER A 40 -21.54 -29.28 -50.70
CA SER A 40 -21.68 -28.62 -49.41
C SER A 40 -22.40 -27.27 -49.46
N LEU A 41 -22.45 -26.64 -50.65
CA LEU A 41 -23.15 -25.37 -50.91
C LEU A 41 -24.61 -25.58 -51.32
N LEU A 42 -24.94 -26.76 -51.87
CA LEU A 42 -26.27 -27.12 -52.38
C LEU A 42 -26.84 -28.30 -51.58
N PRO A 43 -27.36 -28.05 -50.36
CA PRO A 43 -27.75 -29.11 -49.44
C PRO A 43 -29.05 -29.82 -49.83
N GLU A 44 -29.84 -29.25 -50.74
CA GLU A 44 -31.14 -29.80 -51.11
C GLU A 44 -30.98 -31.20 -51.72
N GLY A 45 -31.86 -32.11 -51.29
CA GLY A 45 -31.83 -33.48 -51.75
C GLY A 45 -32.56 -33.72 -53.06
N ASN A 46 -32.26 -34.85 -53.71
CA ASN A 46 -32.82 -35.30 -55.00
C ASN A 46 -32.24 -34.64 -56.25
N HIS A 47 -31.13 -33.90 -56.12
CA HIS A 47 -30.33 -33.44 -57.24
C HIS A 47 -29.13 -34.38 -57.42
N ALA A 48 -29.02 -34.98 -58.60
CA ALA A 48 -27.93 -35.90 -58.93
C ALA A 48 -27.28 -35.49 -60.25
N TYR A 49 -25.98 -35.25 -60.21
CA TYR A 49 -25.18 -34.81 -61.34
C TYR A 49 -24.15 -35.89 -61.67
N SER A 50 -23.88 -36.11 -62.95
CA SER A 50 -22.86 -37.03 -63.40
C SER A 50 -21.96 -36.33 -64.40
N VAL A 51 -20.67 -36.32 -64.10
CA VAL A 51 -19.65 -35.62 -64.90
C VAL A 51 -18.51 -36.57 -65.20
N THR A 52 -18.09 -36.58 -66.45
CA THR A 52 -16.93 -37.37 -66.89
C THR A 52 -15.73 -36.45 -67.06
N LEU A 53 -14.58 -36.81 -66.50
CA LEU A 53 -13.37 -35.99 -66.51
C LEU A 53 -12.21 -36.71 -67.18
N HIS A 54 -11.52 -36.00 -68.05
CA HIS A 54 -10.25 -36.48 -68.58
C HIS A 54 -9.27 -35.38 -68.96
N TYR A 55 -8.00 -35.77 -69.01
CA TYR A 55 -6.97 -34.96 -69.64
C TYR A 55 -7.06 -35.03 -71.16
N SER A 56 -6.91 -33.89 -71.81
CA SER A 56 -6.88 -33.73 -73.27
C SER A 56 -5.69 -32.87 -73.72
N GLN A 57 -5.14 -33.15 -74.91
CA GLN A 57 -4.09 -32.33 -75.53
C GLN A 57 -4.73 -31.17 -76.30
N PHE A 58 -4.49 -29.94 -75.84
CA PHE A 58 -4.98 -28.74 -76.52
C PHE A 58 -3.99 -28.24 -77.58
N PRO A 59 -4.47 -27.61 -78.67
CA PRO A 59 -3.61 -27.04 -79.71
C PRO A 59 -2.54 -26.10 -79.15
N ALA A 60 -1.36 -26.11 -79.77
CA ALA A 60 -0.29 -25.18 -79.42
C ALA A 60 -0.76 -23.72 -79.61
N GLY A 61 -0.65 -22.90 -78.57
CA GLY A 61 -1.14 -21.52 -78.54
C GLY A 61 -2.57 -21.34 -78.00
N SER A 62 -3.29 -22.42 -77.66
CA SER A 62 -4.55 -22.29 -76.92
C SER A 62 -4.33 -21.57 -75.58
N THR A 63 -5.24 -20.69 -75.19
CA THR A 63 -5.29 -20.04 -73.86
C THR A 63 -6.21 -20.78 -72.89
N THR A 64 -7.17 -21.56 -73.40
CA THR A 64 -8.13 -22.34 -72.62
C THR A 64 -7.46 -23.30 -71.63
N HIS A 65 -7.99 -23.35 -70.41
CA HIS A 65 -7.46 -24.14 -69.29
C HIS A 65 -8.20 -25.47 -69.14
N ALA A 66 -9.52 -25.43 -69.15
CA ALA A 66 -10.40 -26.58 -69.29
C ALA A 66 -11.63 -26.17 -70.12
N VAL A 67 -12.47 -27.15 -70.49
CA VAL A 67 -13.75 -26.90 -71.15
C VAL A 67 -14.77 -27.92 -70.68
N TYR A 68 -15.88 -27.45 -70.14
CA TYR A 68 -17.10 -28.22 -69.96
C TYR A 68 -17.88 -28.36 -71.28
N ASN A 69 -18.27 -29.59 -71.61
CA ASN A 69 -19.15 -29.90 -72.73
C ASN A 69 -20.55 -30.27 -72.23
N GLY A 70 -21.50 -29.35 -72.40
CA GLY A 70 -22.89 -29.54 -71.98
C GLY A 70 -23.67 -30.64 -72.71
N PHE A 71 -23.14 -31.22 -73.82
CA PHE A 71 -23.84 -32.30 -74.53
C PHE A 71 -23.62 -33.69 -73.93
N ASP A 72 -22.42 -33.96 -73.44
CA ASP A 72 -22.02 -35.26 -72.89
C ASP A 72 -21.55 -35.18 -71.42
N HIS A 73 -21.67 -33.99 -70.82
CA HIS A 73 -21.28 -33.68 -69.44
C HIS A 73 -19.81 -34.04 -69.17
N THR A 74 -18.92 -33.72 -70.12
CA THR A 74 -17.48 -33.95 -69.98
C THR A 74 -16.72 -32.69 -69.62
N ILE A 75 -15.75 -32.78 -68.70
CA ILE A 75 -14.76 -31.72 -68.44
C ILE A 75 -13.42 -32.14 -69.05
N ASN A 76 -12.99 -31.40 -70.06
CA ASN A 76 -11.72 -31.60 -70.76
C ASN A 76 -10.61 -30.75 -70.12
N VAL A 77 -9.75 -31.36 -69.30
CA VAL A 77 -8.65 -30.66 -68.62
C VAL A 77 -7.39 -30.66 -69.49
N ARG A 78 -6.76 -29.51 -69.66
CA ARG A 78 -5.57 -29.39 -70.51
C ARG A 78 -4.34 -30.09 -69.91
N ALA A 79 -3.87 -31.14 -70.58
CA ALA A 79 -2.72 -31.95 -70.15
C ALA A 79 -1.36 -31.23 -70.32
N ASN A 80 -1.23 -30.32 -71.29
CA ASN A 80 0.03 -29.65 -71.64
C ASN A 80 0.18 -28.26 -71.00
N ARG A 81 -0.40 -28.06 -69.82
CA ARG A 81 -0.34 -26.80 -69.04
C ARG A 81 0.51 -26.99 -67.78
N PHE A 82 1.08 -25.90 -67.29
CA PHE A 82 1.84 -25.88 -66.04
C PHE A 82 0.89 -25.55 -64.88
N TRP A 83 0.31 -26.59 -64.29
CA TRP A 83 -0.66 -26.48 -63.20
C TRP A 83 0.00 -26.37 -61.83
N TYR A 84 -0.63 -25.62 -60.94
CA TYR A 84 -0.58 -25.92 -59.51
C TYR A 84 -1.62 -27.00 -59.22
N ILE A 85 -1.15 -28.13 -58.68
CA ILE A 85 -2.02 -29.20 -58.21
C ILE A 85 -1.88 -29.21 -56.70
N ASP A 86 -2.92 -28.75 -56.05
CA ASP A 86 -2.99 -28.69 -54.61
C ASP A 86 -3.21 -30.09 -54.01
N PRO A 87 -2.28 -30.59 -53.18
CA PRO A 87 -2.47 -31.85 -52.46
C PRO A 87 -3.50 -31.76 -51.33
N THR A 88 -3.79 -30.55 -50.83
CA THR A 88 -4.63 -30.21 -49.68
C THR A 88 -5.60 -29.06 -50.00
N PRO A 89 -6.46 -29.22 -51.03
CA PRO A 89 -7.30 -28.13 -51.56
C PRO A 89 -8.31 -27.55 -50.56
N SER A 90 -8.62 -28.27 -49.47
CA SER A 90 -9.50 -27.81 -48.39
C SER A 90 -8.86 -26.81 -47.43
N ASP A 91 -7.53 -26.77 -47.36
CA ASP A 91 -6.81 -26.05 -46.30
C ASP A 91 -6.42 -24.63 -46.76
N HIS A 92 -6.22 -24.48 -48.07
CA HIS A 92 -5.92 -23.21 -48.74
C HIS A 92 -4.63 -22.49 -48.33
N ASP A 93 -3.74 -23.14 -47.58
CA ASP A 93 -2.52 -22.57 -47.00
C ASP A 93 -1.57 -21.89 -48.01
N GLU A 94 -1.64 -22.22 -49.29
CA GLU A 94 -0.78 -21.62 -50.33
C GLU A 94 -1.30 -20.29 -50.87
N PHE A 95 -2.50 -19.88 -50.47
CA PHE A 95 -3.18 -18.68 -50.94
C PHE A 95 -3.65 -17.83 -49.77
N ALA A 96 -3.11 -16.62 -49.63
CA ALA A 96 -3.51 -15.70 -48.57
C ALA A 96 -3.15 -14.23 -48.92
N PRO A 97 -3.92 -13.25 -48.40
CA PRO A 97 -5.23 -13.41 -47.76
C PRO A 97 -6.34 -13.58 -48.80
N PHE A 98 -7.41 -14.27 -48.42
CA PHE A 98 -8.66 -14.26 -49.19
C PHE A 98 -9.41 -12.94 -48.98
N GLN A 99 -9.97 -12.41 -50.06
CA GLN A 99 -10.72 -11.16 -50.08
C GLN A 99 -12.07 -11.37 -50.76
N GLN A 100 -13.12 -10.78 -50.18
CA GLN A 100 -14.44 -10.71 -50.78
C GLN A 100 -14.58 -9.42 -51.59
N SER A 101 -15.03 -9.55 -52.83
CA SER A 101 -15.49 -8.44 -53.66
C SER A 101 -17.01 -8.34 -53.51
N PHE A 102 -17.52 -7.13 -53.27
CA PHE A 102 -18.95 -6.89 -53.06
C PHE A 102 -19.53 -6.02 -54.17
N TYR A 103 -20.85 -6.11 -54.37
CA TYR A 103 -21.57 -5.27 -55.34
C TYR A 103 -21.26 -3.77 -55.16
N ALA A 104 -21.28 -3.26 -53.93
CA ALA A 104 -20.95 -1.85 -53.65
C ALA A 104 -19.49 -1.46 -53.92
N GLY A 105 -18.60 -2.43 -54.13
CA GLY A 105 -17.21 -2.20 -54.53
C GLY A 105 -17.02 -2.02 -56.05
N LEU A 106 -18.01 -2.43 -56.85
CA LEU A 106 -18.06 -2.18 -58.29
C LEU A 106 -18.43 -0.71 -58.53
N ASP A 107 -17.84 -0.09 -59.55
CA ASP A 107 -18.25 1.24 -59.98
C ASP A 107 -19.64 1.24 -60.64
N ASP A 108 -20.23 2.43 -60.84
CA ASP A 108 -21.59 2.54 -61.38
C ASP A 108 -21.73 1.88 -62.77
N ASP A 109 -20.69 1.95 -63.62
CA ASP A 109 -20.71 1.37 -64.97
C ASP A 109 -20.60 -0.16 -64.90
N GLU A 110 -19.79 -0.69 -63.97
CA GLU A 110 -19.64 -2.13 -63.70
C GLU A 110 -20.92 -2.73 -63.10
N GLN A 111 -21.57 -2.04 -62.16
CA GLN A 111 -22.86 -2.47 -61.58
C GLN A 111 -23.93 -2.56 -62.66
N ASP A 112 -24.06 -1.54 -63.53
CA ASP A 112 -25.01 -1.53 -64.64
C ASP A 112 -24.66 -2.55 -65.73
N ALA A 113 -23.38 -2.88 -65.91
CA ALA A 113 -22.96 -3.93 -66.84
C ALA A 113 -23.26 -5.33 -66.31
N ALA A 114 -23.11 -5.53 -65.00
CA ALA A 114 -23.25 -6.84 -64.36
C ALA A 114 -24.66 -7.18 -63.87
N PHE A 115 -25.52 -6.18 -63.61
CA PHE A 115 -26.86 -6.41 -63.04
C PHE A 115 -27.98 -5.63 -63.75
N ASP A 116 -29.20 -6.15 -63.70
CA ASP A 116 -30.46 -5.42 -63.96
C ASP A 116 -31.18 -5.23 -62.63
N GLY A 117 -31.32 -3.98 -62.18
CA GLY A 117 -31.83 -3.63 -60.84
C GLY A 117 -30.75 -3.57 -59.75
N PRO A 118 -30.98 -2.84 -58.65
CA PRO A 118 -30.00 -2.67 -57.58
C PRO A 118 -29.93 -3.93 -56.70
N ALA A 119 -28.78 -4.60 -56.71
CA ALA A 119 -28.49 -5.67 -55.77
C ALA A 119 -28.16 -5.10 -54.37
N PRO A 120 -28.27 -5.89 -53.29
CA PRO A 120 -27.81 -5.44 -51.98
C PRO A 120 -26.30 -5.17 -51.98
N ASP A 121 -25.89 -4.08 -51.33
CA ASP A 121 -24.51 -3.59 -51.28
C ASP A 121 -23.49 -4.66 -50.86
N LEU A 122 -23.87 -5.54 -49.93
CA LEU A 122 -23.04 -6.61 -49.39
C LEU A 122 -23.19 -7.96 -50.12
N LEU A 123 -23.80 -7.99 -51.31
CA LEU A 123 -23.77 -9.19 -52.17
C LEU A 123 -22.32 -9.49 -52.57
N GLU A 124 -21.79 -10.62 -52.12
CA GLU A 124 -20.46 -11.12 -52.52
C GLU A 124 -20.50 -11.54 -53.99
N VAL A 125 -19.80 -10.80 -54.85
CA VAL A 125 -19.67 -11.06 -56.29
C VAL A 125 -18.39 -11.78 -56.67
N GLY A 126 -17.44 -11.88 -55.73
CA GLY A 126 -16.17 -12.57 -55.92
C GLY A 126 -15.50 -12.94 -54.60
N TYR A 127 -14.73 -14.03 -54.60
CA TYR A 127 -13.93 -14.44 -53.45
C TYR A 127 -12.63 -15.11 -53.90
N ALA A 128 -11.51 -14.39 -53.74
CA ALA A 128 -10.23 -14.84 -54.26
C ALA A 128 -9.06 -14.49 -53.35
N ALA A 129 -7.97 -15.24 -53.51
CA ALA A 129 -6.68 -15.03 -52.86
C ALA A 129 -5.54 -15.11 -53.88
N THR A 130 -4.41 -14.52 -53.52
CA THR A 130 -3.18 -14.63 -54.30
C THR A 130 -2.25 -15.65 -53.65
N ALA A 131 -1.49 -16.38 -54.46
CA ALA A 131 -0.49 -17.32 -54.00
C ALA A 131 0.56 -16.62 -53.15
N ILE A 132 1.00 -17.27 -52.07
CA ILE A 132 2.12 -16.80 -51.26
C ILE A 132 3.35 -16.68 -52.16
N ALA A 133 4.00 -15.51 -52.11
CA ALA A 133 5.19 -15.21 -52.91
C ALA A 133 6.29 -16.25 -52.69
N ASP A 134 6.95 -16.66 -53.79
CA ASP A 134 7.95 -17.74 -53.83
C ASP A 134 7.42 -19.13 -53.39
N GLY A 135 6.10 -19.27 -53.20
CA GLY A 135 5.42 -20.51 -52.84
C GLY A 135 5.22 -21.47 -54.01
N ALA A 136 4.70 -22.68 -53.73
CA ALA A 136 4.51 -23.73 -54.73
C ALA A 136 3.46 -23.36 -55.81
N ALA A 137 2.49 -22.53 -55.45
CA ALA A 137 1.43 -22.01 -56.32
C ALA A 137 1.83 -20.73 -57.08
N ASP A 138 2.91 -20.06 -56.69
CA ASP A 138 3.31 -18.77 -57.26
C ASP A 138 3.63 -18.89 -58.76
N GLY A 139 3.02 -18.00 -59.55
CA GLY A 139 3.11 -17.99 -61.02
C GLY A 139 2.50 -19.20 -61.74
N ARG A 140 1.72 -20.05 -61.05
CA ARG A 140 1.04 -21.22 -61.64
C ARG A 140 -0.47 -21.06 -61.64
N VAL A 141 -1.16 -21.65 -62.61
CA VAL A 141 -2.63 -21.66 -62.61
C VAL A 141 -3.13 -22.71 -61.63
N ASP A 142 -4.03 -22.33 -60.73
CA ASP A 142 -4.64 -23.23 -59.76
C ASP A 142 -5.66 -24.15 -60.44
N MET A 143 -5.38 -25.46 -60.45
CA MET A 143 -6.30 -26.43 -61.04
C MET A 143 -7.60 -26.54 -60.23
N TYR A 144 -7.54 -26.26 -58.92
CA TYR A 144 -8.71 -26.36 -58.05
C TYR A 144 -9.77 -25.31 -58.38
N SER A 145 -9.39 -24.04 -58.51
CA SER A 145 -10.28 -22.99 -58.99
C SER A 145 -10.86 -23.26 -60.38
N VAL A 146 -10.04 -23.73 -61.33
CA VAL A 146 -10.54 -24.10 -62.65
C VAL A 146 -11.55 -25.24 -62.55
N MET A 147 -11.29 -26.25 -61.73
CA MET A 147 -12.24 -27.34 -61.55
C MET A 147 -13.56 -26.86 -60.92
N LEU A 148 -13.49 -26.00 -59.89
CA LEU A 148 -14.68 -25.38 -59.30
C LEU A 148 -15.49 -24.60 -60.35
N HIS A 149 -14.83 -23.81 -61.20
CA HIS A 149 -15.44 -23.07 -62.31
C HIS A 149 -16.12 -24.01 -63.31
N GLU A 150 -15.40 -25.01 -63.82
CA GLU A 150 -15.95 -25.95 -64.81
C GLU A 150 -17.11 -26.76 -64.24
N MET A 151 -17.06 -27.06 -62.94
CA MET A 151 -18.16 -27.69 -62.23
C MET A 151 -19.39 -26.78 -62.08
N GLY A 152 -19.21 -25.47 -62.00
CA GLY A 152 -20.32 -24.50 -62.02
C GLY A 152 -21.14 -24.55 -63.31
N HIS A 153 -20.51 -24.84 -64.46
CA HIS A 153 -21.22 -24.94 -65.75
C HIS A 153 -22.24 -26.07 -65.81
N PHE A 154 -21.98 -27.24 -65.19
CA PHE A 154 -22.92 -28.38 -65.23
C PHE A 154 -24.11 -28.21 -64.27
N LEU A 155 -23.98 -27.35 -63.26
CA LEU A 155 -25.10 -26.86 -62.46
C LEU A 155 -25.94 -25.83 -63.27
N ALA A 156 -26.00 -25.97 -64.60
CA ALA A 156 -26.64 -25.09 -65.59
C ALA A 156 -26.51 -23.58 -65.36
N ILE A 157 -25.36 -23.13 -64.88
CA ILE A 157 -24.90 -21.83 -65.37
C ILE A 157 -24.67 -21.92 -66.89
N GLY A 158 -24.51 -23.11 -67.49
CA GLY A 158 -24.40 -23.28 -68.94
C GLY A 158 -25.68 -23.74 -69.67
N TYR A 159 -25.95 -23.09 -70.81
CA TYR A 159 -26.81 -23.54 -71.94
C TYR A 159 -28.33 -23.23 -71.91
N ASN A 160 -28.68 -21.95 -71.83
CA ASN A 160 -29.93 -21.44 -72.40
C ASN A 160 -29.63 -20.74 -73.75
N ALA A 161 -30.10 -21.30 -74.87
CA ALA A 161 -29.78 -20.82 -76.23
C ALA A 161 -30.30 -19.40 -76.57
N PHE A 162 -30.95 -18.73 -75.62
CA PHE A 162 -31.49 -17.37 -75.73
C PHE A 162 -30.92 -16.37 -74.71
N SER A 163 -29.88 -16.74 -73.94
CA SER A 163 -29.19 -15.94 -72.90
C SER A 163 -30.04 -14.85 -72.21
N PRO A 164 -31.13 -15.21 -71.50
CA PRO A 164 -31.75 -14.27 -70.58
C PRO A 164 -30.84 -14.10 -69.34
N ASP A 165 -30.76 -12.89 -68.82
CA ASP A 165 -30.16 -12.60 -67.51
C ASP A 165 -30.85 -13.44 -66.40
N VAL A 166 -30.09 -13.85 -65.39
CA VAL A 166 -30.57 -14.75 -64.34
C VAL A 166 -31.23 -13.96 -63.23
N GLU A 167 -32.52 -14.16 -63.02
CA GLU A 167 -33.23 -13.56 -61.88
C GLU A 167 -32.71 -14.13 -60.56
N LEU A 168 -32.29 -13.26 -59.65
CA LEU A 168 -31.88 -13.65 -58.31
C LEU A 168 -33.14 -13.88 -57.46
N PRO A 169 -33.32 -15.04 -56.82
CA PRO A 169 -34.46 -15.29 -55.96
C PRO A 169 -34.53 -14.24 -54.84
N PRO A 170 -35.62 -13.46 -54.72
CA PRO A 170 -35.66 -12.33 -53.77
C PRO A 170 -35.33 -12.74 -52.33
N HIS A 171 -35.85 -13.88 -51.89
CA HIS A 171 -35.62 -14.40 -50.54
C HIS A 171 -34.14 -14.71 -50.21
N MET A 172 -33.29 -14.90 -51.22
CA MET A 172 -31.84 -15.12 -51.03
C MET A 172 -31.04 -13.81 -50.98
N ILE A 173 -31.66 -12.66 -51.27
CA ILE A 173 -31.00 -11.35 -51.35
C ILE A 173 -31.81 -10.28 -50.59
N GLY A 174 -32.31 -10.59 -49.40
CA GLY A 174 -32.97 -9.58 -48.56
C GLY A 174 -34.39 -9.24 -49.00
N ASN A 175 -35.08 -10.16 -49.70
CA ASN A 175 -36.39 -9.94 -50.33
C ASN A 175 -36.41 -8.78 -51.35
N ILE A 176 -35.26 -8.42 -51.91
CA ILE A 176 -35.16 -7.41 -52.96
C ILE A 176 -35.62 -8.04 -54.29
N GLY A 177 -36.73 -7.53 -54.83
CA GLY A 177 -37.33 -8.04 -56.06
C GLY A 177 -36.75 -7.40 -57.32
N GLY A 178 -36.76 -8.16 -58.43
CA GLY A 178 -36.44 -7.62 -59.76
C GLY A 178 -34.96 -7.44 -60.06
N VAL A 179 -34.08 -8.09 -59.30
CA VAL A 179 -32.63 -8.10 -59.53
C VAL A 179 -32.26 -9.26 -60.44
N LYS A 180 -31.46 -9.01 -61.48
CA LYS A 180 -30.91 -10.07 -62.34
C LYS A 180 -29.41 -9.94 -62.50
N ALA A 181 -28.70 -11.06 -62.46
CA ALA A 181 -27.30 -11.14 -62.83
C ALA A 181 -27.19 -11.30 -64.35
N LYS A 182 -26.44 -10.41 -65.01
CA LYS A 182 -26.18 -10.44 -66.44
C LYS A 182 -25.11 -11.47 -66.78
N ARG A 183 -25.23 -12.04 -67.97
CA ARG A 183 -24.29 -13.04 -68.49
C ARG A 183 -23.42 -12.41 -69.57
N GLU A 184 -22.11 -12.71 -69.54
CA GLU A 184 -21.21 -12.31 -70.63
C GLU A 184 -21.47 -13.17 -71.88
N ASP A 185 -21.75 -14.46 -71.68
CA ASP A 185 -22.09 -15.41 -72.74
C ASP A 185 -23.06 -16.53 -72.27
N THR A 186 -22.99 -17.71 -72.89
CA THR A 186 -23.86 -18.86 -72.57
C THR A 186 -23.54 -19.57 -71.25
N GLY A 187 -22.41 -19.27 -70.60
CA GLY A 187 -21.94 -19.96 -69.39
C GLY A 187 -21.29 -19.05 -68.35
N HIS A 188 -20.95 -17.81 -68.69
CA HIS A 188 -20.19 -16.93 -67.79
C HIS A 188 -21.00 -15.75 -67.24
N LEU A 189 -20.65 -15.33 -66.02
CA LEU A 189 -21.18 -14.12 -65.40
C LEU A 189 -20.29 -12.92 -65.75
N VAL A 190 -20.86 -11.72 -65.76
CA VAL A 190 -20.14 -10.49 -66.12
C VAL A 190 -19.11 -10.02 -65.08
N PRO A 191 -19.31 -10.15 -63.74
CA PRO A 191 -18.31 -9.67 -62.78
C PRO A 191 -16.96 -10.39 -62.91
N ASP A 192 -15.89 -9.62 -63.16
CA ASP A 192 -14.51 -10.12 -63.37
C ASP A 192 -13.95 -10.94 -62.19
N ASP A 193 -14.44 -10.73 -60.97
CA ASP A 193 -13.99 -11.44 -59.75
C ASP A 193 -14.85 -12.68 -59.41
N ALA A 194 -15.92 -12.94 -60.17
CA ALA A 194 -16.77 -14.10 -59.96
C ALA A 194 -16.02 -15.40 -60.29
N LEU A 195 -16.36 -16.52 -59.64
CA LEU A 195 -15.79 -17.80 -60.05
C LEU A 195 -16.14 -18.11 -61.50
N MET A 196 -17.35 -17.73 -61.94
CA MET A 196 -17.86 -17.98 -63.30
C MET A 196 -17.39 -16.96 -64.34
N ASP A 197 -16.39 -16.13 -64.04
CA ASP A 197 -15.64 -15.36 -65.03
C ASP A 197 -14.74 -16.30 -65.87
N PRO A 198 -14.64 -16.14 -67.21
CA PRO A 198 -13.84 -17.03 -68.06
C PRO A 198 -12.32 -16.85 -67.88
N PHE A 199 -11.86 -15.89 -67.08
CA PHE A 199 -10.46 -15.57 -66.90
C PHE A 199 -9.96 -15.91 -65.49
N LEU A 200 -8.80 -16.57 -65.42
CA LEU A 200 -8.12 -16.85 -64.16
C LEU A 200 -6.63 -16.56 -64.33
N GLU A 201 -6.12 -15.62 -63.55
CA GLU A 201 -4.70 -15.28 -63.53
C GLU A 201 -3.85 -16.40 -62.89
N ALA A 202 -2.62 -16.56 -63.39
CA ALA A 202 -1.67 -17.45 -62.74
C ALA A 202 -1.30 -16.88 -61.35
N GLY A 203 -1.28 -17.73 -60.33
CA GLY A 203 -1.06 -17.34 -58.94
C GLY A 203 -2.34 -16.89 -58.22
N LYS A 204 -3.53 -17.01 -58.82
CA LYS A 204 -4.82 -16.75 -58.14
C LYS A 204 -5.55 -18.05 -57.83
N ARG A 205 -6.24 -18.04 -56.68
CA ARG A 205 -7.28 -19.00 -56.32
C ARG A 205 -8.58 -18.25 -56.11
N SER A 206 -9.58 -18.58 -56.91
CA SER A 206 -10.97 -18.13 -56.76
C SER A 206 -11.82 -19.30 -56.27
N LEU A 207 -12.76 -19.03 -55.37
CA LEU A 207 -13.76 -19.99 -54.88
C LEU A 207 -15.16 -19.45 -55.20
N PRO A 208 -16.21 -20.29 -55.19
CA PRO A 208 -17.57 -19.82 -55.43
C PRO A 208 -17.95 -18.66 -54.52
N SER A 209 -18.39 -17.57 -55.14
CA SER A 209 -18.98 -16.42 -54.45
C SER A 209 -20.45 -16.66 -54.09
N ALA A 210 -21.04 -15.82 -53.25
CA ALA A 210 -22.49 -15.87 -53.00
C ALA A 210 -23.30 -15.74 -54.31
N LEU A 211 -22.89 -14.84 -55.21
CA LEU A 211 -23.50 -14.67 -56.52
C LEU A 211 -23.45 -15.97 -57.34
N ASP A 212 -22.28 -16.60 -57.45
CA ASP A 212 -22.10 -17.83 -58.23
C ASP A 212 -23.04 -18.94 -57.73
N VAL A 213 -23.17 -19.09 -56.41
CA VAL A 213 -23.99 -20.13 -55.78
C VAL A 213 -25.48 -19.82 -55.93
N ILE A 214 -25.92 -18.58 -55.75
CA ILE A 214 -27.33 -18.18 -55.92
C ILE A 214 -27.76 -18.41 -57.37
N VAL A 215 -26.92 -18.02 -58.34
CA VAL A 215 -27.17 -18.24 -59.76
C VAL A 215 -27.24 -19.74 -60.08
N ALA A 216 -26.27 -20.53 -59.63
CA ALA A 216 -26.26 -21.98 -59.82
C ALA A 216 -27.51 -22.65 -59.23
N ALA A 217 -27.89 -22.25 -58.01
CA ALA A 217 -29.05 -22.79 -57.31
C ALA A 217 -30.35 -22.51 -58.06
N ASN A 218 -30.57 -21.25 -58.46
CA ASN A 218 -31.77 -20.83 -59.16
C ASN A 218 -31.96 -21.55 -60.50
N GLU A 219 -30.90 -21.64 -61.32
CA GLU A 219 -30.93 -22.33 -62.63
C GLU A 219 -31.23 -23.83 -62.50
N GLN A 220 -30.85 -24.43 -61.36
CA GLN A 220 -31.09 -25.83 -61.04
C GLN A 220 -32.37 -26.11 -60.24
N ASN A 221 -33.14 -25.07 -59.94
CA ASN A 221 -34.31 -25.14 -59.05
C ASN A 221 -33.98 -25.68 -57.65
N HIS A 222 -32.78 -25.37 -57.12
CA HIS A 222 -32.55 -25.48 -55.68
C HIS A 222 -33.27 -24.34 -54.98
N SER A 223 -34.06 -24.69 -53.97
CA SER A 223 -34.80 -23.79 -53.10
C SER A 223 -34.00 -23.31 -51.89
N GLU A 224 -32.89 -23.98 -51.58
CA GLU A 224 -32.04 -23.69 -50.43
C GLU A 224 -30.56 -23.77 -50.81
N ILE A 225 -29.75 -22.86 -50.26
CA ILE A 225 -28.29 -22.89 -50.38
C ILE A 225 -27.64 -22.79 -48.99
N ARG A 226 -26.38 -23.20 -48.88
CA ARG A 226 -25.57 -23.07 -47.66
C ARG A 226 -24.23 -22.43 -47.97
N LEU A 227 -24.24 -21.11 -47.98
CA LEU A 227 -23.01 -20.34 -48.15
C LEU A 227 -22.06 -20.57 -46.97
N LYS A 228 -20.76 -20.60 -47.28
CA LYS A 228 -19.70 -20.69 -46.26
C LYS A 228 -19.47 -19.37 -45.54
N ARG A 229 -19.81 -18.25 -46.19
CA ARG A 229 -19.67 -16.88 -45.70
C ARG A 229 -20.98 -16.16 -45.94
N VAL A 230 -21.48 -15.47 -44.93
CA VAL A 230 -22.73 -14.71 -45.03
C VAL A 230 -22.61 -13.34 -44.38
N GLU A 231 -23.31 -12.40 -44.99
CA GLU A 231 -23.47 -11.02 -44.55
C GLU A 231 -24.92 -10.84 -44.10
N TRP A 232 -25.12 -10.08 -43.02
CA TRP A 232 -26.43 -9.53 -42.73
C TRP A 232 -26.75 -8.44 -43.76
N ILE A 233 -27.89 -8.55 -44.43
CA ILE A 233 -28.34 -7.62 -45.49
C ILE A 233 -29.72 -7.04 -45.22
N GLY A 234 -30.36 -7.46 -44.12
CA GLY A 234 -31.72 -7.08 -43.75
C GLY A 234 -32.77 -7.61 -44.72
N ASP A 235 -34.03 -7.21 -44.49
CA ASP A 235 -35.17 -7.61 -45.31
C ASP A 235 -35.95 -6.37 -45.76
N ALA A 236 -35.98 -6.16 -47.09
CA ALA A 236 -36.61 -5.01 -47.72
C ALA A 236 -38.15 -5.06 -47.69
N LEU A 237 -38.76 -6.23 -47.48
CA LEU A 237 -40.22 -6.41 -47.38
C LEU A 237 -40.71 -6.39 -45.93
N VAL A 238 -40.00 -7.08 -45.03
CA VAL A 238 -40.35 -7.20 -43.61
C VAL A 238 -39.13 -6.84 -42.77
N PRO A 239 -38.96 -5.55 -42.42
CA PRO A 239 -37.85 -5.13 -41.57
C PRO A 239 -37.87 -5.91 -40.26
N ALA A 240 -36.94 -6.87 -40.17
CA ALA A 240 -36.75 -7.77 -39.07
C ALA A 240 -35.25 -7.79 -38.80
N ASP A 241 -34.89 -7.63 -37.54
CA ASP A 241 -33.53 -7.44 -37.06
C ASP A 241 -33.13 -8.58 -36.13
N PHE A 242 -33.64 -9.80 -36.35
CA PHE A 242 -33.34 -10.96 -35.50
C PHE A 242 -32.64 -12.09 -36.26
N TRP A 243 -31.69 -12.75 -35.59
CA TRP A 243 -30.77 -13.73 -36.19
C TRP A 243 -31.47 -14.87 -36.91
N SER A 244 -32.60 -15.36 -36.39
CA SER A 244 -33.36 -16.47 -36.96
C SER A 244 -34.23 -16.07 -38.17
N HIS A 245 -34.11 -14.83 -38.66
CA HIS A 245 -34.78 -14.37 -39.87
C HIS A 245 -33.98 -14.72 -41.12
N ASP A 246 -34.31 -15.87 -41.74
CA ASP A 246 -33.61 -16.42 -42.89
C ASP A 246 -33.36 -15.41 -44.02
N ALA A 247 -34.37 -14.61 -44.39
CA ALA A 247 -34.26 -13.64 -45.49
C ALA A 247 -33.35 -12.45 -45.18
N GLY A 248 -33.00 -12.21 -43.91
CA GLY A 248 -32.06 -11.17 -43.51
C GLY A 248 -30.59 -11.51 -43.81
N TRP A 249 -30.29 -12.78 -44.08
CA TRP A 249 -28.95 -13.26 -44.43
C TRP A 249 -28.83 -13.47 -45.93
N ILE A 250 -27.67 -13.12 -46.49
CA ILE A 250 -27.38 -13.46 -47.88
C ILE A 250 -27.46 -14.98 -48.08
N GLY A 251 -28.15 -15.40 -49.14
CA GLY A 251 -28.49 -16.79 -49.42
C GLY A 251 -29.79 -17.28 -48.79
N GLY A 252 -30.47 -16.46 -47.97
CA GLY A 252 -31.81 -16.77 -47.46
C GLY A 252 -31.84 -17.93 -46.47
N SER A 253 -30.77 -18.11 -45.70
CA SER A 253 -30.62 -19.20 -44.73
C SER A 253 -29.92 -18.72 -43.47
N THR A 254 -30.51 -19.01 -42.31
CA THR A 254 -29.93 -18.69 -41.00
C THR A 254 -28.54 -19.33 -40.83
N PRO A 255 -27.53 -18.58 -40.39
CA PRO A 255 -26.18 -19.10 -40.15
C PRO A 255 -26.15 -20.22 -39.11
N ASN A 256 -25.16 -21.10 -39.24
CA ASN A 256 -24.90 -22.16 -38.27
C ASN A 256 -23.39 -22.26 -37.96
N SER A 257 -23.01 -23.25 -37.16
CA SER A 257 -21.62 -23.48 -36.73
C SER A 257 -20.60 -23.79 -37.84
N ASN A 258 -21.03 -23.91 -39.10
CA ASN A 258 -20.14 -24.05 -40.26
C ASN A 258 -20.10 -22.80 -41.15
N THR A 259 -20.71 -21.70 -40.71
CA THR A 259 -20.86 -20.47 -41.48
C THR A 259 -20.03 -19.35 -40.88
N ASP A 260 -19.15 -18.72 -41.67
CA ASP A 260 -18.48 -17.48 -41.29
C ASP A 260 -19.47 -16.32 -41.46
N VAL A 261 -19.74 -15.61 -40.38
CA VAL A 261 -20.77 -14.57 -40.30
C VAL A 261 -20.12 -13.20 -40.16
N ARG A 262 -20.68 -12.21 -40.87
CA ARG A 262 -20.32 -10.80 -40.70
C ARG A 262 -21.57 -9.94 -40.53
N VAL A 263 -21.52 -9.04 -39.56
CA VAL A 263 -22.49 -7.96 -39.37
C VAL A 263 -21.73 -6.65 -39.44
N ARG A 264 -22.08 -5.81 -40.40
CA ARG A 264 -21.40 -4.53 -40.65
C ARG A 264 -22.34 -3.54 -41.31
N ASN A 265 -21.88 -2.30 -41.51
CA ASN A 265 -22.63 -1.20 -42.14
C ASN A 265 -23.71 -0.59 -41.23
N GLY A 266 -23.45 -0.50 -39.92
CA GLY A 266 -24.35 0.11 -38.94
C GLY A 266 -25.56 -0.73 -38.57
N ASP A 267 -25.60 -2.00 -39.01
CA ASP A 267 -26.70 -2.92 -38.71
C ASP A 267 -26.62 -3.48 -37.29
N VAL A 268 -27.77 -3.68 -36.66
CA VAL A 268 -27.90 -4.31 -35.35
C VAL A 268 -28.78 -5.54 -35.46
N VAL A 269 -28.28 -6.70 -35.03
CA VAL A 269 -29.02 -7.97 -35.09
C VAL A 269 -29.26 -8.54 -33.69
N SER A 270 -30.47 -9.00 -33.43
CA SER A 270 -30.92 -9.49 -32.13
C SER A 270 -31.01 -11.03 -32.13
N VAL A 271 -30.44 -11.68 -31.13
CA VAL A 271 -30.66 -13.11 -30.86
C VAL A 271 -31.84 -13.20 -29.87
N LEU A 272 -32.99 -13.64 -30.39
CA LEU A 272 -34.26 -13.66 -29.67
C LEU A 272 -35.09 -14.89 -30.07
N GLY A 273 -35.65 -15.57 -29.07
CA GLY A 273 -36.63 -16.67 -29.24
C GLY A 273 -36.12 -17.98 -29.86
N ALA A 274 -34.89 -18.00 -30.37
CA ALA A 274 -34.14 -19.20 -30.70
C ALA A 274 -32.61 -18.95 -30.57
N PRO A 275 -31.81 -19.99 -30.26
CA PRO A 275 -30.35 -19.87 -30.27
C PRO A 275 -29.78 -19.55 -31.65
N ALA A 276 -28.68 -18.82 -31.67
CA ALA A 276 -27.89 -18.47 -32.85
C ALA A 276 -26.57 -19.24 -32.87
N ALA A 277 -26.02 -19.49 -34.06
CA ALA A 277 -24.74 -20.17 -34.21
C ALA A 277 -23.94 -19.64 -35.40
N ALA A 278 -22.62 -19.55 -35.25
CA ALA A 278 -21.66 -19.19 -36.29
C ALA A 278 -20.38 -20.02 -36.14
N LYS A 279 -19.61 -20.19 -37.22
CA LYS A 279 -18.23 -20.68 -37.14
C LYS A 279 -17.32 -19.57 -36.63
N ASN A 280 -17.22 -18.50 -37.41
CA ASN A 280 -16.56 -17.25 -37.03
C ASN A 280 -17.60 -16.13 -37.08
N LEU A 281 -17.45 -15.10 -36.24
CA LEU A 281 -18.31 -13.92 -36.24
C LEU A 281 -17.47 -12.64 -36.23
N ALA A 282 -17.59 -11.81 -37.26
CA ALA A 282 -17.00 -10.47 -37.26
C ALA A 282 -18.11 -9.40 -37.17
N ILE A 283 -17.92 -8.43 -36.28
CA ILE A 283 -18.81 -7.29 -36.10
C ILE A 283 -17.96 -6.03 -36.26
N GLU A 284 -18.30 -5.22 -37.26
CA GLU A 284 -17.46 -4.11 -37.73
C GLU A 284 -18.32 -2.93 -38.20
N ARG A 285 -17.76 -1.71 -38.30
CA ARG A 285 -18.41 -0.52 -38.89
C ARG A 285 -19.75 -0.18 -38.22
N ASP A 286 -19.70 0.18 -36.94
CA ASP A 286 -20.86 0.61 -36.14
C ASP A 286 -21.96 -0.45 -35.95
N SER A 287 -21.65 -1.72 -36.22
CA SER A 287 -22.63 -2.79 -36.12
C SER A 287 -22.71 -3.42 -34.73
N GLY A 288 -23.82 -4.08 -34.43
CA GLY A 288 -23.97 -4.70 -33.12
C GLY A 288 -24.82 -5.97 -33.08
N ILE A 289 -24.61 -6.73 -32.01
CA ILE A 289 -25.46 -7.87 -31.65
C ILE A 289 -26.11 -7.63 -30.29
N ASN A 290 -27.42 -7.82 -30.20
CA ASN A 290 -28.16 -7.88 -28.94
C ASN A 290 -28.59 -9.31 -28.64
N ILE A 291 -28.01 -9.95 -27.63
CA ILE A 291 -28.43 -11.28 -27.17
C ILE A 291 -29.44 -11.08 -26.04
N LEU A 292 -30.72 -11.32 -26.32
CA LEU A 292 -31.83 -10.90 -25.46
C LEU A 292 -32.27 -11.97 -24.46
N ASP A 293 -32.63 -13.17 -24.93
CA ASP A 293 -33.21 -14.24 -24.10
C ASP A 293 -32.75 -15.66 -24.48
N GLU A 294 -31.69 -15.77 -25.27
CA GLU A 294 -31.19 -17.02 -25.85
C GLU A 294 -29.65 -17.08 -25.87
N SER A 295 -29.08 -18.09 -26.53
CA SER A 295 -27.62 -18.27 -26.63
C SER A 295 -27.10 -18.01 -28.04
N LEU A 296 -25.93 -17.37 -28.15
CA LEU A 296 -25.14 -17.28 -29.39
C LEU A 296 -23.88 -18.12 -29.24
N PHE A 297 -23.74 -19.16 -30.07
CA PHE A 297 -22.59 -20.05 -30.11
C PHE A 297 -21.66 -19.68 -31.28
N VAL A 298 -20.36 -19.49 -31.01
CA VAL A 298 -19.32 -19.25 -32.00
C VAL A 298 -18.25 -20.33 -31.85
N ASP A 299 -18.18 -21.26 -32.80
CA ASP A 299 -17.32 -22.45 -32.74
C ASP A 299 -15.82 -22.15 -32.86
N ALA A 300 -15.45 -20.97 -33.40
CA ALA A 300 -14.08 -20.51 -33.52
C ALA A 300 -13.95 -19.07 -32.97
N ASP A 301 -13.70 -18.07 -33.81
CA ASP A 301 -13.34 -16.73 -33.33
C ASP A 301 -14.48 -15.73 -33.50
N LEU A 302 -14.64 -14.87 -32.49
CA LEU A 302 -15.47 -13.67 -32.55
C LEU A 302 -14.56 -12.44 -32.52
N ASN A 303 -14.70 -11.55 -33.49
CA ASN A 303 -13.93 -10.31 -33.59
C ASN A 303 -14.88 -9.10 -33.55
N LEU A 304 -14.75 -8.27 -32.50
CA LEU A 304 -15.37 -6.95 -32.37
C LEU A 304 -14.32 -5.92 -32.75
N ASP A 305 -14.21 -5.62 -34.04
CA ASP A 305 -13.11 -4.82 -34.56
C ASP A 305 -13.67 -3.79 -35.52
N ASP A 306 -13.13 -2.58 -35.45
CA ASP A 306 -13.60 -1.50 -36.30
C ASP A 306 -12.46 -0.86 -37.07
N SER A 307 -12.83 -0.20 -38.17
CA SER A 307 -11.89 0.43 -39.09
C SER A 307 -11.50 1.85 -38.67
N ASP A 308 -12.30 2.50 -37.81
CA ASP A 308 -12.02 3.81 -37.21
C ASP A 308 -12.45 3.84 -35.73
N TYR A 309 -11.85 4.72 -34.94
CA TYR A 309 -12.08 4.86 -33.50
C TYR A 309 -13.40 5.58 -33.14
N LEU A 310 -14.10 6.12 -34.14
CA LEU A 310 -15.42 6.74 -33.97
C LEU A 310 -16.55 5.73 -34.03
N ASP A 311 -16.26 4.53 -34.54
CA ASP A 311 -17.26 3.53 -34.77
C ASP A 311 -17.40 2.65 -33.51
N GLU A 312 -18.62 2.46 -33.02
CA GLU A 312 -18.93 1.79 -31.74
C GLU A 312 -19.57 0.42 -31.99
N SER A 313 -18.83 -0.50 -32.62
CA SER A 313 -19.30 -1.88 -32.77
C SER A 313 -19.53 -2.54 -31.41
N PHE A 314 -20.62 -3.29 -31.21
CA PHE A 314 -20.93 -3.81 -29.86
C PHE A 314 -21.56 -5.20 -29.80
N VAL A 315 -21.40 -5.87 -28.66
CA VAL A 315 -22.21 -7.03 -28.27
C VAL A 315 -22.82 -6.78 -26.90
N LYS A 316 -24.15 -6.90 -26.80
CA LYS A 316 -24.90 -6.80 -25.56
C LYS A 316 -25.43 -8.16 -25.15
N VAL A 317 -25.09 -8.60 -23.94
CA VAL A 317 -25.53 -9.89 -23.38
C VAL A 317 -26.49 -9.65 -22.22
N HIS A 318 -27.79 -9.80 -22.47
CA HIS A 318 -28.82 -9.53 -21.48
C HIS A 318 -28.95 -10.63 -20.42
N THR A 319 -29.61 -10.29 -19.32
CA THR A 319 -29.90 -11.23 -18.23
C THR A 319 -30.60 -12.48 -18.75
N GLY A 320 -29.99 -13.65 -18.49
CA GLY A 320 -30.50 -14.95 -18.93
C GLY A 320 -30.03 -15.39 -20.32
N ALA A 321 -29.34 -14.51 -21.05
CA ALA A 321 -28.70 -14.82 -22.32
C ALA A 321 -27.24 -15.27 -22.13
N VAL A 322 -26.71 -15.97 -23.13
CA VAL A 322 -25.34 -16.50 -23.13
C VAL A 322 -24.63 -16.20 -24.45
N LEU A 323 -23.42 -15.67 -24.38
CA LEU A 323 -22.47 -15.68 -25.49
C LEU A 323 -21.45 -16.78 -25.23
N ASP A 324 -21.29 -17.73 -26.15
CA ASP A 324 -20.33 -18.82 -26.01
C ASP A 324 -19.38 -18.85 -27.21
N VAL A 325 -18.10 -18.57 -26.97
CA VAL A 325 -17.04 -18.50 -27.97
C VAL A 325 -15.99 -19.56 -27.64
N GLU A 326 -15.98 -20.65 -28.40
CA GLU A 326 -15.05 -21.78 -28.19
C GLU A 326 -13.59 -21.40 -28.48
N GLY A 327 -13.35 -20.40 -29.33
CA GLY A 327 -12.02 -19.88 -29.64
C GLY A 327 -11.73 -18.54 -28.96
N ARG A 328 -11.30 -17.57 -29.76
CA ARG A 328 -10.91 -16.24 -29.27
C ARG A 328 -12.04 -15.23 -29.47
N LEU A 329 -12.43 -14.59 -28.37
CA LEU A 329 -13.21 -13.36 -28.36
C LEU A 329 -12.24 -12.16 -28.32
N THR A 330 -12.13 -11.45 -29.43
CA THR A 330 -11.30 -10.24 -29.53
C THR A 330 -12.17 -9.00 -29.46
N VAL A 331 -11.91 -8.13 -28.49
CA VAL A 331 -12.48 -6.80 -28.36
C VAL A 331 -11.43 -5.80 -28.82
N GLY A 332 -11.48 -5.46 -30.11
CA GLY A 332 -10.53 -4.61 -30.83
C GLY A 332 -10.82 -3.12 -30.65
N TYR A 333 -11.85 -2.61 -31.30
CA TYR A 333 -12.35 -1.23 -31.14
C TYR A 333 -13.80 -1.17 -30.63
N GLY A 334 -14.44 -2.33 -30.44
CA GLY A 334 -15.82 -2.41 -29.97
C GLY A 334 -16.01 -2.49 -28.46
N ASP A 335 -17.29 -2.60 -28.07
CA ASP A 335 -17.74 -2.76 -26.69
C ASP A 335 -18.40 -4.12 -26.47
N LEU A 336 -17.98 -4.83 -25.42
CA LEU A 336 -18.66 -6.01 -24.89
C LEU A 336 -19.42 -5.62 -23.61
N ASP A 337 -20.73 -5.52 -23.72
CA ASP A 337 -21.64 -5.07 -22.68
C ASP A 337 -22.39 -6.24 -22.03
N LEU A 338 -22.09 -6.53 -20.77
CA LEU A 338 -22.84 -7.49 -19.97
C LEU A 338 -23.97 -6.77 -19.23
N LEU A 339 -25.21 -7.15 -19.52
CA LEU A 339 -26.43 -6.63 -18.87
C LEU A 339 -27.08 -7.74 -18.01
N GLY A 340 -26.23 -8.50 -17.31
CA GLY A 340 -26.55 -9.63 -16.44
C GLY A 340 -26.48 -11.00 -17.08
N GLY A 341 -26.04 -11.11 -18.34
CA GLY A 341 -25.81 -12.37 -19.03
C GLY A 341 -24.40 -12.94 -18.78
N ASP A 342 -24.17 -14.16 -19.27
CA ASP A 342 -22.89 -14.85 -19.15
C ASP A 342 -22.15 -14.89 -20.50
N VAL A 343 -20.83 -14.72 -20.45
CA VAL A 343 -19.94 -14.84 -21.61
C VAL A 343 -18.96 -15.98 -21.34
N PHE A 344 -18.84 -16.92 -22.28
CA PHE A 344 -17.81 -17.96 -22.27
C PHE A 344 -16.85 -17.68 -23.42
N ALA A 345 -15.56 -17.67 -23.13
CA ALA A 345 -14.50 -17.52 -24.12
C ALA A 345 -13.31 -18.40 -23.75
N ALA A 346 -12.77 -19.19 -24.69
CA ALA A 346 -11.48 -19.84 -24.43
C ALA A 346 -10.40 -18.78 -24.24
N THR A 347 -10.31 -17.79 -25.12
CA THR A 347 -9.47 -16.61 -24.90
C THR A 347 -10.28 -15.33 -25.04
N LEU A 348 -10.27 -14.48 -24.02
CA LEU A 348 -10.73 -13.08 -24.13
C LEU A 348 -9.51 -12.18 -24.30
N ARG A 349 -9.46 -11.43 -25.41
CA ARG A 349 -8.42 -10.42 -25.64
C ARG A 349 -9.05 -9.06 -25.87
N THR A 350 -8.68 -8.07 -25.07
CA THR A 350 -8.93 -6.65 -25.39
C THR A 350 -7.64 -6.07 -26.01
N ARG A 351 -7.75 -5.24 -27.04
CA ARG A 351 -6.57 -4.57 -27.65
C ARG A 351 -6.35 -3.17 -27.07
N ASP A 352 -5.12 -2.67 -27.16
CA ASP A 352 -4.78 -1.32 -26.75
C ASP A 352 -5.44 -0.27 -27.65
N HIS A 353 -5.74 0.90 -27.09
CA HIS A 353 -6.15 2.09 -27.81
C HIS A 353 -5.30 3.32 -27.46
N HIS A 354 -4.90 4.07 -28.48
CA HIS A 354 -4.04 5.24 -28.31
C HIS A 354 -4.75 6.49 -27.71
N LEU A 355 -6.09 6.53 -27.64
CA LEU A 355 -6.86 7.62 -26.98
C LEU A 355 -7.52 7.14 -25.68
N ALA A 356 -7.31 7.87 -24.58
CA ALA A 356 -7.58 7.41 -23.20
C ALA A 356 -9.08 7.28 -22.86
N ASP A 357 -9.95 7.97 -23.59
CA ASP A 357 -11.39 7.99 -23.35
C ASP A 357 -12.16 6.97 -24.20
N LEU A 358 -11.47 6.27 -25.11
CA LEU A 358 -12.03 5.38 -26.14
C LEU A 358 -11.36 4.00 -26.12
N GLN A 359 -10.82 3.58 -24.97
CA GLN A 359 -10.29 2.21 -24.84
C GLN A 359 -11.42 1.19 -25.03
N PRO A 360 -11.15 0.02 -25.65
CA PRO A 360 -12.15 -1.02 -25.86
C PRO A 360 -12.60 -1.53 -24.51
N ARG A 361 -13.92 -1.77 -24.38
CA ARG A 361 -14.52 -1.94 -23.06
C ARG A 361 -15.15 -3.31 -22.95
N VAL A 362 -14.78 -4.02 -21.89
CA VAL A 362 -15.63 -5.06 -21.32
C VAL A 362 -16.30 -4.44 -20.12
N GLN A 363 -17.62 -4.24 -20.19
CA GLN A 363 -18.34 -3.45 -19.20
C GLN A 363 -19.69 -4.03 -18.77
N GLY A 364 -20.23 -3.50 -17.66
CA GLY A 364 -21.56 -3.83 -17.16
C GLY A 364 -21.53 -4.76 -15.94
N TYR A 365 -22.40 -5.76 -15.90
CA TYR A 365 -22.53 -6.73 -14.81
C TYR A 365 -22.91 -8.11 -15.35
N GLY A 366 -22.42 -9.19 -14.74
CA GLY A 366 -22.52 -10.56 -15.26
C GLY A 366 -21.26 -11.37 -14.98
N VAL A 367 -21.11 -12.52 -15.63
CA VAL A 367 -19.91 -13.37 -15.48
C VAL A 367 -19.26 -13.61 -16.83
N VAL A 368 -17.95 -13.39 -16.89
CA VAL A 368 -17.09 -13.78 -18.00
C VAL A 368 -16.28 -15.02 -17.57
N HIS A 369 -16.55 -16.14 -18.23
CA HIS A 369 -15.88 -17.42 -18.05
C HIS A 369 -14.71 -17.55 -19.03
N ILE A 370 -13.51 -17.72 -18.51
CA ILE A 370 -12.25 -17.79 -19.27
C ILE A 370 -11.74 -19.23 -19.28
N GLY A 371 -11.61 -19.82 -20.46
CA GLY A 371 -11.10 -21.19 -20.63
C GLY A 371 -9.58 -21.31 -20.53
N ASP A 372 -8.84 -20.47 -21.27
CA ASP A 372 -7.39 -20.53 -21.44
C ASP A 372 -6.69 -19.23 -20.99
N ALA A 373 -7.15 -18.07 -21.46
CA ALA A 373 -6.49 -16.80 -21.17
C ALA A 373 -7.42 -15.58 -21.21
N LEU A 374 -7.22 -14.66 -20.27
CA LEU A 374 -7.62 -13.26 -20.38
C LEU A 374 -6.34 -12.47 -20.68
N LEU A 375 -6.37 -11.65 -21.72
CA LEU A 375 -5.29 -10.74 -22.11
C LEU A 375 -5.90 -9.34 -22.24
N ASN A 376 -5.78 -8.50 -21.22
CA ASN A 376 -6.42 -7.18 -21.20
C ASN A 376 -5.44 -6.04 -21.45
N ASP A 377 -5.44 -5.49 -22.68
CA ASP A 377 -4.75 -4.25 -23.02
C ASP A 377 -5.66 -3.00 -22.91
N GLY A 378 -6.95 -3.19 -22.60
CA GLY A 378 -8.02 -2.17 -22.62
C GLY A 378 -8.62 -1.83 -21.24
N MET A 379 -9.95 -1.62 -21.23
CA MET A 379 -10.71 -1.25 -20.04
C MET A 379 -11.67 -2.36 -19.59
N LEU A 380 -11.60 -2.72 -18.31
CA LEU A 380 -12.59 -3.56 -17.63
C LEU A 380 -13.37 -2.69 -16.64
N ARG A 381 -14.69 -2.56 -16.83
CA ARG A 381 -15.52 -1.62 -16.05
C ARG A 381 -16.79 -2.29 -15.53
N ALA A 382 -16.92 -2.38 -14.21
CA ALA A 382 -18.19 -2.76 -13.61
C ALA A 382 -19.18 -1.58 -13.64
N ASP A 383 -20.40 -1.82 -14.14
CA ASP A 383 -21.49 -0.84 -14.17
C ASP A 383 -22.81 -1.47 -13.74
N GLY A 384 -23.49 -0.88 -12.74
CA GLY A 384 -24.83 -1.29 -12.31
C GLY A 384 -24.93 -2.59 -11.51
N GLY A 385 -23.83 -3.32 -11.31
CA GLY A 385 -23.78 -4.59 -10.57
C GLY A 385 -22.37 -5.15 -10.45
N THR A 386 -22.24 -6.46 -10.22
CA THR A 386 -20.93 -7.13 -10.19
C THR A 386 -20.57 -7.65 -11.58
N LEU A 387 -19.40 -7.26 -12.10
CA LEU A 387 -18.76 -7.88 -13.25
C LEU A 387 -17.69 -8.85 -12.74
N ALA A 388 -17.92 -10.15 -12.94
CA ALA A 388 -17.04 -11.19 -12.46
C ALA A 388 -16.26 -11.88 -13.59
N PHE A 389 -14.99 -12.17 -13.36
CA PHE A 389 -14.14 -12.99 -14.24
C PHE A 389 -13.83 -14.30 -13.52
N ALA A 390 -14.27 -15.41 -14.10
CA ALA A 390 -14.06 -16.76 -13.57
C ALA A 390 -13.21 -17.57 -14.53
N ALA A 391 -12.06 -18.08 -14.08
CA ALA A 391 -11.10 -18.75 -14.95
C ALA A 391 -11.09 -20.26 -14.70
N ALA A 392 -10.94 -21.04 -15.77
CA ALA A 392 -10.73 -22.47 -15.65
C ALA A 392 -9.37 -22.76 -15.00
N ALA A 393 -9.22 -23.96 -14.43
CA ALA A 393 -8.00 -24.35 -13.76
C ALA A 393 -6.79 -24.33 -14.73
N GLY A 394 -5.81 -23.46 -14.46
CA GLY A 394 -4.61 -23.31 -15.28
C GLY A 394 -4.70 -22.21 -16.34
N ALA A 395 -5.85 -21.55 -16.47
CA ALA A 395 -5.99 -20.37 -17.30
C ALA A 395 -5.10 -19.21 -16.78
N LYS A 396 -4.65 -18.36 -17.69
CA LYS A 396 -3.83 -17.18 -17.38
C LYS A 396 -4.71 -15.94 -17.36
N LEU A 397 -4.75 -15.25 -16.22
CA LEU A 397 -5.42 -13.96 -16.13
C LEU A 397 -4.38 -12.84 -16.15
N ASP A 398 -4.09 -12.35 -17.35
CA ASP A 398 -3.28 -11.17 -17.59
C ASP A 398 -4.24 -9.98 -17.77
N VAL A 399 -4.26 -9.09 -16.78
CA VAL A 399 -5.24 -8.00 -16.68
C VAL A 399 -4.68 -6.65 -17.15
N ASP A 400 -3.44 -6.64 -17.63
CA ASP A 400 -2.72 -5.46 -18.09
C ASP A 400 -1.89 -5.63 -19.37
N GLY A 401 -1.82 -6.85 -19.90
CA GLY A 401 -1.22 -7.14 -21.20
C GLY A 401 0.28 -6.94 -21.25
N GLU A 402 0.82 -6.82 -22.48
CA GLU A 402 2.26 -6.57 -22.65
C GLU A 402 2.52 -5.07 -22.57
N VAL A 403 3.16 -4.65 -21.46
CA VAL A 403 3.47 -3.27 -21.03
C VAL A 403 4.38 -2.49 -22.01
N GLU A 404 3.98 -2.37 -23.29
CA GLU A 404 4.69 -1.61 -24.34
C GLU A 404 3.92 -0.37 -24.80
N SER A 405 2.67 -0.17 -24.38
CA SER A 405 1.88 1.00 -24.75
C SER A 405 2.14 2.20 -23.83
N SER A 406 1.97 3.41 -24.37
CA SER A 406 2.11 4.67 -23.60
C SER A 406 0.95 4.94 -22.62
N LYS A 407 -0.03 4.03 -22.50
CA LYS A 407 -1.25 4.23 -21.71
C LYS A 407 -1.63 2.98 -20.94
N LEU A 408 -1.80 3.17 -19.65
CA LEU A 408 -2.07 2.11 -18.69
C LEU A 408 -3.46 1.47 -18.92
N PRO A 409 -3.58 0.14 -18.87
CA PRO A 409 -4.87 -0.57 -18.87
C PRO A 409 -5.66 -0.19 -17.61
N ARG A 410 -7.00 -0.27 -17.68
CA ARG A 410 -7.87 0.32 -16.64
C ARG A 410 -8.83 -0.70 -16.04
N LEU A 411 -8.83 -0.76 -14.71
CA LEU A 411 -9.80 -1.52 -13.92
C LEU A 411 -10.70 -0.53 -13.17
N LEU A 412 -11.99 -0.46 -13.51
CA LEU A 412 -12.91 0.54 -12.99
C LEU A 412 -14.07 -0.10 -12.22
N ALA A 413 -14.06 0.06 -10.89
CA ALA A 413 -15.15 -0.27 -9.98
C ALA A 413 -15.79 1.02 -9.46
N GLN A 414 -16.45 1.76 -10.36
CA GLN A 414 -16.99 3.10 -10.07
C GLN A 414 -18.50 3.12 -9.84
N THR A 415 -19.25 2.31 -10.59
CA THR A 415 -20.71 2.20 -10.49
C THR A 415 -21.16 0.76 -10.21
N GLY A 416 -20.20 -0.16 -10.09
CA GLY A 416 -20.39 -1.59 -9.83
C GLY A 416 -19.14 -2.21 -9.19
N ASP A 417 -19.24 -3.48 -8.81
CA ASP A 417 -18.14 -4.26 -8.23
C ASP A 417 -17.39 -5.03 -9.32
N LEU A 418 -16.06 -5.03 -9.28
CA LEU A 418 -15.22 -5.82 -10.18
C LEU A 418 -14.61 -6.99 -9.40
N GLU A 419 -14.86 -8.22 -9.84
CA GLU A 419 -14.43 -9.43 -9.15
C GLU A 419 -13.62 -10.35 -10.08
N PHE A 420 -12.42 -10.73 -9.66
CA PHE A 420 -11.65 -11.79 -10.29
C PHE A 420 -11.60 -12.99 -9.34
N GLN A 421 -12.17 -14.10 -9.79
CA GLN A 421 -12.38 -15.27 -8.94
C GLN A 421 -11.16 -16.19 -8.83
N ASP A 422 -10.10 -15.91 -9.60
CA ASP A 422 -8.87 -16.71 -9.71
C ASP A 422 -7.64 -15.81 -9.68
N ALA A 423 -6.42 -16.40 -9.73
CA ALA A 423 -5.15 -15.68 -9.55
C ALA A 423 -4.58 -15.05 -10.85
N ILE A 424 -3.90 -13.89 -10.75
CA ILE A 424 -3.39 -13.15 -11.91
C ILE A 424 -2.07 -13.78 -12.30
N SER A 425 -1.76 -13.78 -13.59
CA SER A 425 -0.54 -14.40 -14.10
C SER A 425 0.73 -13.65 -13.72
N ASP A 426 0.62 -12.35 -13.49
CA ASP A 426 1.73 -11.40 -13.34
C ASP A 426 1.32 -10.12 -12.59
N PRO A 427 2.28 -9.30 -12.15
CA PRO A 427 1.99 -8.07 -11.42
C PRO A 427 1.34 -7.00 -12.30
N TYR A 428 0.19 -6.50 -11.85
CA TYR A 428 -0.59 -5.48 -12.54
C TYR A 428 0.18 -4.16 -12.69
N GLY A 429 0.18 -3.64 -13.92
CA GLY A 429 0.83 -2.43 -14.38
C GLY A 429 -0.12 -1.42 -15.01
N GLY A 430 -1.27 -1.17 -14.38
CA GLY A 430 -2.26 -0.23 -14.89
C GLY A 430 -2.88 0.71 -13.84
N LEU A 431 -3.98 1.38 -14.21
CA LEU A 431 -4.79 2.19 -13.30
C LEU A 431 -5.98 1.39 -12.76
N ALA A 432 -5.97 1.10 -11.47
CA ALA A 432 -7.11 0.56 -10.73
C ALA A 432 -7.86 1.68 -10.00
N HIS A 433 -9.15 1.84 -10.27
CA HIS A 433 -9.99 2.88 -9.69
C HIS A 433 -11.20 2.25 -8.98
N VAL A 434 -11.35 2.54 -7.69
CA VAL A 434 -12.49 2.10 -6.87
C VAL A 434 -13.23 3.30 -6.29
N ALA A 435 -14.52 3.44 -6.56
CA ALA A 435 -15.35 4.51 -5.99
C ALA A 435 -16.06 4.06 -4.70
N GLY A 436 -16.44 5.05 -3.87
CA GLY A 436 -17.08 4.77 -2.58
C GLY A 436 -18.40 4.01 -2.72
N GLY A 437 -18.50 2.86 -2.05
CA GLY A 437 -19.65 1.96 -2.13
C GLY A 437 -19.41 0.72 -2.99
N HIS A 438 -18.26 0.65 -3.67
CA HIS A 438 -17.89 -0.41 -4.59
C HIS A 438 -16.57 -1.08 -4.21
N SER A 439 -16.28 -2.19 -4.87
CA SER A 439 -15.11 -3.00 -4.60
C SER A 439 -14.43 -3.55 -5.83
N LEU A 440 -13.11 -3.67 -5.73
CA LEU A 440 -12.24 -4.40 -6.63
C LEU A 440 -11.67 -5.58 -5.86
N SER A 441 -11.98 -6.81 -6.29
CA SER A 441 -11.68 -8.01 -5.52
C SER A 441 -11.01 -9.11 -6.33
N PHE A 442 -10.19 -9.90 -5.64
CA PHE A 442 -9.31 -10.89 -6.26
C PHE A 442 -9.02 -12.08 -5.36
N ARG A 443 -8.83 -13.27 -5.92
CA ARG A 443 -8.40 -14.43 -5.15
C ARG A 443 -6.90 -14.66 -5.23
N GLY A 444 -6.26 -14.71 -4.07
CA GLY A 444 -4.85 -15.03 -3.95
C GLY A 444 -3.98 -13.79 -3.73
N THR A 445 -2.84 -13.75 -4.42
CA THR A 445 -1.89 -12.64 -4.30
C THR A 445 -2.15 -11.67 -5.44
N TRP A 446 -2.44 -10.42 -5.10
CA TRP A 446 -2.45 -9.32 -6.05
C TRP A 446 -1.15 -8.53 -5.89
N ALA A 447 -0.30 -8.58 -6.91
CA ALA A 447 0.90 -7.75 -7.00
C ALA A 447 0.65 -6.58 -7.96
N PHE A 448 1.04 -5.38 -7.58
CA PHE A 448 1.11 -4.20 -8.45
C PHE A 448 2.58 -3.92 -8.75
N ASN A 449 2.96 -3.67 -9.99
CA ASN A 449 4.30 -3.20 -10.32
C ASN A 449 4.47 -1.68 -10.06
N ASP A 450 5.63 -1.13 -10.43
CA ASP A 450 6.00 0.27 -10.18
C ASP A 450 5.40 1.27 -11.17
N SER A 451 4.73 0.82 -12.23
CA SER A 451 3.97 1.67 -13.15
C SER A 451 2.47 1.71 -12.86
N ALA A 452 2.00 0.97 -11.84
CA ALA A 452 0.59 0.92 -11.53
C ALA A 452 0.15 2.01 -10.53
N GLU A 453 -1.15 2.31 -10.56
CA GLU A 453 -1.81 3.28 -9.70
C GLU A 453 -3.08 2.66 -9.11
N LEU A 454 -3.32 2.84 -7.80
CA LEU A 454 -4.55 2.46 -7.12
C LEU A 454 -5.25 3.70 -6.54
N HIS A 455 -6.40 4.05 -7.10
CA HIS A 455 -7.16 5.25 -6.74
C HIS A 455 -8.45 4.90 -6.00
N PHE A 456 -8.67 5.57 -4.87
CA PHE A 456 -9.90 5.52 -4.10
C PHE A 456 -10.66 6.84 -4.23
N GLU A 457 -11.80 6.82 -4.90
CA GLU A 457 -12.68 7.98 -5.14
C GLU A 457 -13.81 8.06 -4.10
N ALA A 458 -14.28 9.30 -3.86
CA ALA A 458 -15.39 9.55 -2.96
C ALA A 458 -16.72 9.01 -3.52
N GLY A 459 -17.58 8.49 -2.66
CA GLY A 459 -18.87 7.94 -3.08
C GLY A 459 -19.78 7.56 -1.92
N ALA A 460 -20.82 6.80 -2.22
CA ALA A 460 -21.81 6.34 -1.24
C ALA A 460 -21.27 5.14 -0.43
N GLY A 461 -20.20 5.32 0.33
CA GLY A 461 -19.69 4.26 1.20
C GLY A 461 -18.17 4.21 1.27
N THR A 462 -17.65 3.00 1.45
CA THR A 462 -16.20 2.71 1.44
C THR A 462 -15.84 2.16 0.07
N ALA A 463 -14.75 2.64 -0.51
CA ALA A 463 -14.13 2.07 -1.70
C ALA A 463 -13.17 0.96 -1.25
N GLU A 464 -13.43 -0.29 -1.65
CA GLU A 464 -12.74 -1.45 -1.08
C GLU A 464 -11.89 -2.18 -2.11
N PHE A 465 -10.58 -2.27 -1.86
CA PHE A 465 -9.68 -3.19 -2.55
C PHE A 465 -9.50 -4.45 -1.72
N LYS A 466 -9.78 -5.63 -2.28
CA LYS A 466 -9.85 -6.91 -1.56
C LYS A 466 -8.96 -7.99 -2.17
N ALA A 467 -7.95 -8.45 -1.42
CA ALA A 467 -7.18 -9.65 -1.73
C ALA A 467 -7.65 -10.82 -0.85
N LEU A 468 -8.40 -11.75 -1.44
CA LEU A 468 -9.10 -12.86 -0.78
C LEU A 468 -8.24 -14.13 -0.70
N SER A 469 -8.62 -15.06 0.17
CA SER A 469 -7.97 -16.38 0.33
C SER A 469 -7.84 -17.14 -1.02
N PRO A 470 -6.81 -17.98 -1.23
CA PRO A 470 -6.02 -18.69 -0.20
C PRO A 470 -4.80 -17.95 0.35
N SER A 471 -4.11 -17.10 -0.43
CA SER A 471 -3.01 -16.27 0.10
C SER A 471 -3.49 -14.91 0.60
N GLY A 472 -4.39 -14.25 -0.13
CA GLY A 472 -4.95 -12.94 0.24
C GLY A 472 -3.89 -11.87 0.48
N ILE A 473 -2.87 -11.81 -0.37
CA ILE A 473 -1.75 -10.85 -0.20
C ILE A 473 -1.96 -9.69 -1.17
N ALA A 474 -1.87 -8.46 -0.69
CA ALA A 474 -1.75 -7.25 -1.49
C ALA A 474 -0.29 -6.79 -1.45
N GLU A 475 0.42 -6.88 -2.57
CA GLU A 475 1.82 -6.46 -2.70
C GLU A 475 1.93 -5.25 -3.61
N MET A 476 2.33 -4.11 -3.07
CA MET A 476 2.32 -2.83 -3.75
C MET A 476 3.73 -2.35 -4.03
N TYR A 477 4.03 -2.12 -5.31
CA TYR A 477 5.12 -1.27 -5.78
C TYR A 477 4.58 0.03 -6.41
N ALA A 478 3.24 0.15 -6.45
CA ALA A 478 2.44 1.20 -7.05
C ALA A 478 2.19 2.40 -6.14
N ASP A 479 1.73 3.48 -6.76
CA ASP A 479 1.18 4.64 -6.07
C ASP A 479 -0.26 4.37 -5.61
N VAL A 480 -0.60 4.83 -4.41
CA VAL A 480 -1.93 4.71 -3.82
C VAL A 480 -2.46 6.10 -3.51
N ALA A 481 -3.51 6.51 -4.20
CA ALA A 481 -4.16 7.80 -4.00
C ALA A 481 -5.53 7.64 -3.35
N VAL A 482 -5.80 8.42 -2.31
CA VAL A 482 -7.14 8.57 -1.71
C VAL A 482 -7.61 10.00 -1.92
N GLU A 483 -8.70 10.16 -2.65
CA GLU A 483 -9.26 11.46 -2.99
C GLU A 483 -9.89 12.18 -1.79
N GLU A 484 -10.23 13.46 -2.00
CA GLU A 484 -10.85 14.28 -0.97
C GLU A 484 -12.17 13.66 -0.51
N ASN A 485 -12.36 13.54 0.81
CA ASN A 485 -13.54 12.91 1.43
C ASN A 485 -13.73 11.41 1.09
N ALA A 486 -12.82 10.77 0.36
CA ALA A 486 -12.91 9.36 0.03
C ALA A 486 -12.61 8.47 1.25
N ARG A 487 -13.22 7.29 1.28
CA ARG A 487 -12.98 6.27 2.30
C ARG A 487 -12.42 5.03 1.63
N GLY A 488 -11.10 4.99 1.45
CA GLY A 488 -10.38 3.84 0.93
C GLY A 488 -10.17 2.76 2.00
N ARG A 489 -10.26 1.51 1.58
CA ARG A 489 -9.97 0.35 2.42
C ARG A 489 -9.19 -0.68 1.63
N ILE A 490 -8.08 -1.14 2.20
CA ILE A 490 -7.34 -2.32 1.71
C ILE A 490 -7.61 -3.47 2.68
N GLU A 491 -8.28 -4.49 2.19
CA GLU A 491 -8.60 -5.71 2.91
C GLU A 491 -7.80 -6.89 2.32
N ALA A 492 -6.83 -7.37 3.09
CA ALA A 492 -5.96 -8.48 2.71
C ALA A 492 -5.52 -9.22 3.97
N SER A 493 -5.04 -10.46 3.85
CA SER A 493 -4.32 -11.15 4.93
C SER A 493 -3.02 -10.42 5.26
N HIS A 494 -2.32 -9.98 4.22
CA HIS A 494 -1.08 -9.19 4.32
C HIS A 494 -1.10 -8.06 3.29
N ILE A 495 -0.64 -6.89 3.71
CA ILE A 495 -0.47 -5.70 2.89
C ILE A 495 1.03 -5.39 2.91
N LYS A 496 1.68 -5.30 1.76
CA LYS A 496 3.11 -4.97 1.67
C LYS A 496 3.27 -3.69 0.86
N PHE A 497 3.84 -2.67 1.47
CA PHE A 497 4.31 -1.48 0.78
C PHE A 497 5.81 -1.58 0.59
N ASN A 498 6.28 -1.50 -0.65
CA ASN A 498 7.69 -1.59 -0.99
C ASN A 498 8.32 -0.20 -1.19
N GLY A 499 9.64 -0.14 -1.38
CA GLY A 499 10.42 1.10 -1.36
C GLY A 499 9.98 2.20 -2.33
N GLN A 500 9.31 1.86 -3.42
CA GLN A 500 8.84 2.77 -4.46
C GLN A 500 7.42 3.30 -4.22
N THR A 501 6.65 2.68 -3.33
CA THR A 501 5.22 3.04 -3.14
C THR A 501 5.09 4.44 -2.55
N ALA A 502 4.35 5.32 -3.23
CA ALA A 502 3.85 6.55 -2.64
C ALA A 502 2.36 6.44 -2.28
N VAL A 503 2.03 6.63 -1.00
CA VAL A 503 0.66 6.71 -0.51
C VAL A 503 0.32 8.17 -0.25
N ALA A 504 -0.65 8.71 -0.99
CA ALA A 504 -1.12 10.09 -0.85
C ALA A 504 -2.59 10.11 -0.41
N ILE A 505 -2.87 10.74 0.73
CA ILE A 505 -4.23 10.83 1.29
C ILE A 505 -4.66 12.30 1.34
N ALA A 506 -5.61 12.67 0.49
CA ALA A 506 -6.13 14.03 0.38
C ALA A 506 -6.97 14.45 1.61
N GLU A 507 -7.39 15.72 1.63
CA GLU A 507 -8.09 16.31 2.77
C GLU A 507 -9.38 15.55 3.08
N ASN A 508 -9.63 15.28 4.36
CA ASN A 508 -10.75 14.45 4.85
C ASN A 508 -10.82 13.01 4.30
N GLY A 509 -9.86 12.60 3.45
CA GLY A 509 -9.72 11.24 2.97
C GLY A 509 -9.28 10.30 4.09
N VAL A 510 -9.66 9.03 4.00
CA VAL A 510 -9.28 7.98 4.96
C VAL A 510 -8.82 6.75 4.21
N LEU A 511 -7.60 6.28 4.47
CA LEU A 511 -7.13 4.94 4.08
C LEU A 511 -7.12 4.02 5.29
N SER A 512 -7.89 2.92 5.25
CA SER A 512 -7.90 1.90 6.32
C SER A 512 -7.21 0.61 5.89
N LEU A 513 -6.22 0.17 6.67
CA LEU A 513 -5.43 -1.04 6.43
C LEU A 513 -5.85 -2.15 7.40
N LEU A 514 -6.61 -3.15 6.93
CA LEU A 514 -7.19 -4.19 7.78
C LEU A 514 -6.26 -5.40 8.00
N GLY A 515 -5.41 -5.69 7.03
CA GLY A 515 -4.46 -6.80 7.07
C GLY A 515 -3.18 -6.49 7.84
N ARG A 516 -2.38 -7.52 8.12
CA ARG A 516 -1.02 -7.30 8.64
C ARG A 516 -0.21 -6.53 7.59
N THR A 517 0.27 -5.35 7.97
CA THR A 517 0.97 -4.42 7.09
C THR A 517 2.48 -4.55 7.25
N TYR A 518 3.20 -4.66 6.14
CA TYR A 518 4.66 -4.58 6.09
C TYR A 518 5.06 -3.30 5.38
N TYR A 519 5.72 -2.43 6.13
CA TYR A 519 6.34 -1.22 5.63
C TYR A 519 7.80 -1.54 5.28
N ASN A 520 8.04 -1.91 4.02
CA ASN A 520 9.37 -2.21 3.47
C ASN A 520 10.00 -0.98 2.78
N GLY A 521 9.47 0.20 3.06
CA GLY A 521 9.87 1.50 2.50
C GLY A 521 8.62 2.28 2.06
N GLY A 522 8.81 3.18 1.10
CA GLY A 522 7.74 4.03 0.56
C GLY A 522 7.54 5.33 1.33
N GLU A 523 6.70 6.20 0.76
CA GLU A 523 6.32 7.50 1.33
C GLU A 523 4.83 7.51 1.66
N PHE A 524 4.45 8.00 2.85
CA PHE A 524 3.04 8.07 3.26
C PHE A 524 2.73 9.52 3.63
N THR A 525 1.98 10.22 2.79
CA THR A 525 1.82 11.68 2.90
C THR A 525 0.38 12.13 2.75
N GLY A 526 0.11 13.36 3.21
CA GLY A 526 -1.09 14.12 2.85
C GLY A 526 -1.98 14.52 4.03
N PRO A 527 -2.90 15.48 3.83
CA PRO A 527 -3.72 16.04 4.90
C PRO A 527 -4.89 15.13 5.34
N GLY A 528 -4.92 13.87 4.93
CA GLY A 528 -5.94 12.90 5.32
C GLY A 528 -5.58 12.04 6.54
N THR A 529 -6.32 10.94 6.69
CA THR A 529 -6.14 9.94 7.75
C THR A 529 -5.59 8.63 7.21
N LEU A 530 -4.45 8.18 7.71
CA LEU A 530 -4.01 6.78 7.59
C LEU A 530 -4.43 6.02 8.85
N ARG A 531 -5.19 4.94 8.69
CA ARG A 531 -5.68 4.11 9.79
C ARG A 531 -5.07 2.71 9.74
N GLN A 532 -4.33 2.36 10.79
CA GLN A 532 -3.70 1.06 10.97
C GLN A 532 -4.58 0.14 11.83
N ASN A 533 -5.40 -0.70 11.20
CA ASN A 533 -6.26 -1.64 11.94
C ASN A 533 -5.57 -3.00 12.17
N GLY A 534 -4.85 -3.51 11.17
CA GLY A 534 -4.04 -4.74 11.33
C GLY A 534 -2.69 -4.45 11.97
N ASP A 535 -2.00 -5.49 12.45
CA ASP A 535 -0.61 -5.38 12.93
C ASP A 535 0.30 -4.78 11.86
N ALA A 536 1.34 -4.04 12.26
CA ALA A 536 2.35 -3.47 11.40
C ALA A 536 3.75 -4.04 11.69
N THR A 537 4.57 -4.17 10.65
CA THR A 537 5.99 -4.48 10.74
C THR A 537 6.76 -3.49 9.87
N VAL A 538 7.79 -2.86 10.42
CA VAL A 538 8.64 -1.89 9.73
C VAL A 538 10.00 -2.53 9.45
N ASP A 539 10.25 -2.91 8.19
CA ASP A 539 11.46 -3.59 7.72
C ASP A 539 12.39 -2.69 6.88
N ALA A 540 12.02 -1.41 6.72
CA ALA A 540 12.89 -0.36 6.20
C ALA A 540 12.69 0.92 7.00
N ASP A 541 13.53 1.92 6.76
CA ASP A 541 13.30 3.25 7.33
C ASP A 541 12.09 3.88 6.63
N VAL A 542 11.10 4.29 7.41
CA VAL A 542 9.78 4.72 6.92
C VAL A 542 9.37 5.99 7.63
N GLU A 543 8.86 6.95 6.85
CA GLU A 543 8.23 8.16 7.34
C GLU A 543 6.73 8.16 6.99
N ILE A 544 5.90 8.34 8.01
CA ILE A 544 4.46 8.54 7.89
C ILE A 544 4.15 9.99 8.24
N ALA A 545 3.82 10.79 7.22
CA ALA A 545 3.59 12.22 7.29
C ALA A 545 2.16 12.60 6.87
N VAL A 546 1.17 12.28 7.72
CA VAL A 546 -0.25 12.53 7.48
C VAL A 546 -0.88 13.42 8.55
N ASP A 547 -2.01 14.06 8.29
CA ASP A 547 -2.68 14.86 9.34
C ASP A 547 -3.13 14.00 10.53
N VAL A 548 -3.68 12.82 10.26
CA VAL A 548 -4.08 11.87 11.31
C VAL A 548 -3.49 10.51 11.01
N PHE A 549 -2.64 10.01 11.91
CA PHE A 549 -2.25 8.61 11.92
C PHE A 549 -3.00 7.89 13.04
N ASP A 550 -4.13 7.27 12.70
CA ASP A 550 -4.93 6.48 13.62
C ASP A 550 -4.21 5.14 13.85
N TRP A 551 -3.26 5.17 14.80
CA TRP A 551 -2.19 4.18 14.92
C TRP A 551 -2.67 2.87 15.51
N ASP A 552 -3.58 2.90 16.47
CA ASP A 552 -4.22 1.71 17.04
C ASP A 552 -5.52 1.31 16.33
N GLY A 553 -6.01 2.17 15.44
CA GLY A 553 -7.14 1.90 14.57
C GLY A 553 -8.48 1.96 15.31
N ASN A 554 -9.52 1.43 14.66
CA ASN A 554 -10.88 1.45 15.19
C ASN A 554 -11.48 0.05 15.43
N GLN A 555 -10.63 -0.98 15.48
CA GLN A 555 -11.03 -2.34 15.77
C GLN A 555 -11.07 -2.61 17.27
N ALA A 556 -11.74 -3.69 17.68
CA ALA A 556 -11.83 -4.08 19.08
C ALA A 556 -10.46 -4.43 19.71
N THR A 557 -9.49 -4.83 18.88
CA THR A 557 -8.12 -5.08 19.30
C THR A 557 -7.22 -4.02 18.66
N PRO A 558 -6.56 -3.18 19.47
CA PRO A 558 -5.55 -2.23 19.01
C PRO A 558 -4.42 -2.90 18.21
N SER A 559 -3.91 -2.22 17.20
CA SER A 559 -2.82 -2.72 16.38
C SER A 559 -1.51 -2.91 17.17
N LYS A 560 -0.72 -3.92 16.80
CA LYS A 560 0.69 -4.05 17.22
C LYS A 560 1.61 -3.49 16.13
N THR A 561 2.65 -2.75 16.49
CA THR A 561 3.71 -2.31 15.56
C THR A 561 5.06 -2.87 15.96
N ASP A 562 5.73 -3.58 15.05
CA ASP A 562 7.10 -4.09 15.22
C ASP A 562 8.08 -3.25 14.38
N VAL A 563 8.92 -2.44 15.03
CA VAL A 563 10.04 -1.77 14.35
C VAL A 563 11.25 -2.70 14.41
N LEU A 564 11.63 -3.26 13.26
CA LEU A 564 12.70 -4.27 13.21
C LEU A 564 14.08 -3.66 13.53
N ASN A 565 15.04 -4.53 13.82
CA ASN A 565 16.38 -4.13 14.25
C ASN A 565 17.05 -3.18 13.24
N GLY A 566 17.61 -2.09 13.76
CA GLY A 566 18.31 -1.10 12.95
C GLY A 566 17.42 -0.28 12.01
N ARG A 567 16.09 -0.33 12.18
CA ARG A 567 15.12 0.44 11.39
C ARG A 567 14.62 1.66 12.14
N LYS A 568 14.17 2.65 11.40
CA LYS A 568 13.53 3.86 11.93
C LYS A 568 12.10 3.99 11.43
N LEU A 569 11.16 4.15 12.36
CA LEU A 569 9.80 4.61 12.07
C LEU A 569 9.67 6.05 12.55
N THR A 570 9.41 6.98 11.61
CA THR A 570 9.04 8.36 11.92
C THR A 570 7.55 8.56 11.66
N ILE A 571 6.83 9.06 12.67
CA ILE A 571 5.42 9.43 12.58
C ILE A 571 5.34 10.94 12.76
N THR A 572 5.01 11.67 11.70
CA THR A 572 4.74 13.11 11.70
C THR A 572 3.25 13.33 11.48
N ALA A 573 2.49 13.64 12.55
CA ALA A 573 1.04 13.79 12.45
C ALA A 573 0.47 14.93 13.29
N LYS A 574 -0.68 15.49 12.92
CA LYS A 574 -1.37 16.47 13.80
C LYS A 574 -2.05 15.77 14.98
N ASN A 575 -2.49 14.53 14.81
CA ASN A 575 -3.16 13.72 15.83
C ASN A 575 -2.88 12.21 15.58
N LEU A 576 -2.79 11.41 16.66
CA LEU A 576 -2.59 9.95 16.61
C LEU A 576 -3.89 9.14 16.71
N GLY A 577 -5.04 9.76 16.44
CA GLY A 577 -6.35 9.16 16.59
C GLY A 577 -7.03 9.47 17.93
N PRO A 578 -8.31 9.10 18.06
CA PRO A 578 -9.10 9.41 19.25
C PRO A 578 -8.60 8.62 20.47
N GLY A 579 -8.11 9.33 21.49
CA GLY A 579 -7.70 8.73 22.77
C GLY A 579 -6.21 8.45 22.92
N GLY A 580 -5.40 8.73 21.90
CA GLY A 580 -3.97 8.38 21.90
C GLY A 580 -3.74 6.93 21.49
N TYR A 581 -2.53 6.42 21.68
CA TYR A 581 -2.17 5.07 21.25
C TYR A 581 -2.43 4.03 22.36
N ALA A 582 -3.38 3.11 22.14
CA ALA A 582 -3.72 2.00 23.03
C ALA A 582 -3.11 0.65 22.59
N GLY A 583 -2.36 0.63 21.49
CA GLY A 583 -1.71 -0.56 20.96
C GLY A 583 -0.38 -0.92 21.63
N ARG A 584 0.36 -1.84 21.01
CA ARG A 584 1.72 -2.21 21.44
C ARG A 584 2.74 -1.91 20.36
N ALA A 585 3.77 -1.13 20.68
CA ALA A 585 4.94 -0.94 19.81
C ALA A 585 6.18 -1.65 20.38
N ASP A 586 6.83 -2.51 19.58
CA ASP A 586 8.13 -3.10 19.90
C ASP A 586 9.21 -2.39 19.08
N VAL A 587 10.18 -1.75 19.75
CA VAL A 587 11.29 -1.03 19.11
C VAL A 587 12.56 -1.88 19.22
N GLY A 588 12.88 -2.57 18.14
CA GLY A 588 13.96 -3.56 18.07
C GLY A 588 15.36 -3.01 18.35
N ALA A 589 16.36 -3.90 18.28
CA ALA A 589 17.74 -3.56 18.61
C ALA A 589 18.31 -2.50 17.64
N ASN A 590 18.87 -1.42 18.17
CA ASN A 590 19.36 -0.25 17.44
C ASN A 590 18.29 0.43 16.57
N ALA A 591 17.01 0.19 16.84
CA ALA A 591 15.89 0.81 16.12
C ALA A 591 15.46 2.11 16.78
N GLU A 592 14.77 2.97 16.02
CA GLU A 592 14.25 4.25 16.49
C GLU A 592 12.76 4.38 16.17
N LEU A 593 11.98 4.74 17.18
CA LEU A 593 10.61 5.20 17.03
C LEU A 593 10.58 6.71 17.32
N ALA A 594 10.34 7.51 16.30
CA ALA A 594 10.23 8.97 16.39
C ALA A 594 8.77 9.38 16.18
N VAL A 595 8.16 10.02 17.17
CA VAL A 595 6.74 10.43 17.13
C VAL A 595 6.63 11.94 17.29
N ASP A 596 6.43 12.63 16.17
CA ASP A 596 6.37 14.08 16.06
C ASP A 596 4.92 14.55 15.83
N VAL A 597 4.24 14.85 16.93
CA VAL A 597 2.90 15.45 16.87
C VAL A 597 3.00 16.96 16.65
N THR A 598 2.38 17.46 15.58
CA THR A 598 2.42 18.87 15.16
C THR A 598 1.15 19.65 15.53
N GLY A 599 0.08 18.96 15.90
CA GLY A 599 -1.20 19.56 16.32
C GLY A 599 -1.24 19.91 17.80
N GLY A 600 -2.14 20.85 18.15
CA GLY A 600 -2.36 21.24 19.55
C GLY A 600 -1.11 21.78 20.23
N ASN A 601 -0.75 21.19 21.38
CA ASN A 601 0.45 21.54 22.15
C ASN A 601 1.69 20.71 21.78
N ALA A 602 1.66 19.97 20.65
CA ALA A 602 2.68 18.99 20.29
C ALA A 602 2.91 17.94 21.39
N ILE A 603 1.80 17.39 21.90
CA ILE A 603 1.78 16.37 22.95
C ILE A 603 0.97 15.18 22.45
N TRP A 604 1.45 13.97 22.74
CA TRP A 604 0.72 12.74 22.48
C TRP A 604 0.59 11.87 23.72
N LEU A 605 -0.43 11.02 23.72
CA LEU A 605 -0.78 10.16 24.84
C LEU A 605 -0.52 8.70 24.45
N LEU A 606 0.30 8.00 25.23
CA LEU A 606 0.25 6.55 25.31
C LEU A 606 -0.92 6.21 26.24
N ALA A 607 -2.01 5.67 25.72
CA ALA A 607 -3.22 5.40 26.50
C ALA A 607 -2.97 4.38 27.62
N ALA A 608 -3.91 4.20 28.54
CA ALA A 608 -3.77 3.32 29.70
C ALA A 608 -3.44 1.86 29.33
N ASP A 609 -3.98 1.43 28.20
CA ASP A 609 -3.88 0.10 27.60
C ASP A 609 -2.62 0.00 26.71
N GLY A 610 -2.06 1.15 26.33
CA GLY A 610 -0.94 1.28 25.41
C GLY A 610 0.37 0.81 26.01
N LYS A 611 1.23 0.25 25.17
CA LYS A 611 2.53 -0.30 25.57
C LYS A 611 3.63 0.01 24.56
N ILE A 612 4.81 0.39 25.04
CA ILE A 612 6.02 0.47 24.22
C ILE A 612 7.14 -0.37 24.85
N ARG A 613 7.80 -1.20 24.04
CA ARG A 613 8.94 -2.03 24.45
C ARG A 613 10.21 -1.56 23.77
N LEU A 614 11.24 -1.34 24.57
CA LEU A 614 12.55 -0.87 24.15
C LEU A 614 13.57 -2.00 24.30
N PHE A 615 14.18 -2.41 23.18
CA PHE A 615 15.24 -3.41 23.13
C PHE A 615 16.62 -2.76 23.11
N LYS A 616 17.67 -3.55 22.81
CA LYS A 616 19.06 -3.12 22.91
C LYS A 616 19.37 -1.91 22.04
N ASN A 617 19.82 -0.81 22.65
CA ASN A 617 20.15 0.46 21.99
C ASN A 617 18.97 1.07 21.23
N SER A 618 17.73 0.74 21.57
CA SER A 618 16.58 1.34 20.92
C SER A 618 16.34 2.76 21.44
N ARG A 619 15.62 3.56 20.65
CA ARG A 619 15.37 4.98 20.94
C ARG A 619 13.90 5.32 20.75
N LEU A 620 13.33 6.02 21.71
CA LEU A 620 12.03 6.69 21.61
C LEU A 620 12.26 8.20 21.62
N SER A 621 11.88 8.89 20.55
CA SER A 621 12.16 10.32 20.35
C SER A 621 10.95 11.07 19.78
N GLY A 622 11.07 12.40 19.68
CA GLY A 622 10.06 13.28 19.10
C GLY A 622 9.35 14.17 20.11
N SER A 623 8.08 14.46 19.85
CA SER A 623 7.20 15.31 20.65
C SER A 623 6.97 14.79 22.08
N TRP A 624 6.48 15.67 22.97
CA TRP A 624 6.25 15.33 24.37
C TRP A 624 5.23 14.20 24.51
N MET A 625 5.62 13.12 25.17
CA MET A 625 4.77 11.98 25.50
C MET A 625 4.18 12.08 26.92
N ILE A 626 2.87 11.89 27.04
CA ILE A 626 2.20 11.56 28.32
C ILE A 626 2.02 10.04 28.36
N VAL A 627 2.51 9.41 29.43
CA VAL A 627 2.46 7.96 29.60
C VAL A 627 1.26 7.61 30.49
N GLY A 628 0.15 7.21 29.88
CA GLY A 628 -0.99 6.64 30.58
C GLY A 628 -0.85 5.14 30.85
N GLY A 629 -0.12 4.42 29.98
CA GLY A 629 0.06 2.97 30.02
C GLY A 629 1.47 2.51 30.40
N ALA A 630 2.02 1.58 29.62
CA ALA A 630 3.24 0.84 29.97
C ALA A 630 4.45 1.16 29.08
N LEU A 631 5.63 1.29 29.70
CA LEU A 631 6.93 1.32 29.03
C LEU A 631 7.78 0.16 29.56
N GLU A 632 8.42 -0.62 28.69
CA GLU A 632 9.26 -1.75 29.12
C GLU A 632 10.66 -1.65 28.50
N ALA A 633 11.70 -1.60 29.34
CA ALA A 633 13.09 -1.78 28.91
C ALA A 633 13.43 -3.28 29.03
N ILE A 634 13.54 -3.95 27.88
CA ILE A 634 13.57 -5.43 27.81
C ILE A 634 15.00 -5.98 27.88
N GLU A 635 15.92 -5.42 27.09
CA GLU A 635 17.31 -5.88 27.01
C GLU A 635 18.24 -4.75 26.57
N GLY A 636 19.49 -4.80 27.03
CA GLY A 636 20.46 -3.74 26.71
C GLY A 636 19.97 -2.36 27.14
N THR A 637 20.33 -1.33 26.38
CA THR A 637 20.00 0.06 26.73
C THR A 637 18.83 0.60 25.90
N GLY A 638 17.69 0.87 26.53
CA GLY A 638 16.62 1.69 25.93
C GLY A 638 16.84 3.17 26.21
N ASN A 639 16.59 4.03 25.23
CA ASN A 639 16.78 5.48 25.36
C ASN A 639 15.45 6.22 25.19
N LEU A 640 15.11 7.01 26.20
CA LEU A 640 13.97 7.92 26.21
C LEU A 640 14.49 9.33 25.92
N ASP A 641 14.49 9.68 24.63
CA ASP A 641 14.98 10.97 24.11
C ASP A 641 13.86 12.02 23.99
N ALA A 642 12.60 11.61 24.15
CA ALA A 642 11.44 12.49 24.18
C ALA A 642 11.13 12.98 25.61
N ARG A 643 10.70 14.24 25.74
CA ARG A 643 10.15 14.77 26.99
C ARG A 643 8.99 13.88 27.44
N THR A 644 8.95 13.51 28.71
CA THR A 644 7.99 12.51 29.20
C THR A 644 7.27 12.95 30.47
N THR A 645 5.97 12.70 30.55
CA THR A 645 5.19 12.81 31.79
C THR A 645 4.66 11.43 32.18
N LEU A 646 5.13 10.91 33.31
CA LEU A 646 4.57 9.71 33.92
C LEU A 646 3.35 10.11 34.78
N THR A 647 2.20 9.55 34.45
CA THR A 647 0.93 9.76 35.14
C THR A 647 0.76 8.75 36.30
N PRO A 648 -0.22 8.92 37.19
CA PRO A 648 -0.52 7.93 38.23
C PRO A 648 -0.79 6.50 37.73
N ASN A 649 -1.14 6.33 36.44
CA ASN A 649 -1.39 5.03 35.83
C ASN A 649 -0.14 4.45 35.13
N SER A 650 0.94 5.22 35.00
CA SER A 650 2.16 4.77 34.33
C SER A 650 2.76 3.55 35.02
N LEU A 651 3.12 2.56 34.21
CA LEU A 651 3.96 1.42 34.61
C LEU A 651 5.20 1.37 33.72
N VAL A 652 6.36 1.67 34.29
CA VAL A 652 7.65 1.46 33.61
C VAL A 652 8.29 0.21 34.19
N THR A 653 8.60 -0.77 33.36
CA THR A 653 9.23 -2.03 33.77
C THR A 653 10.66 -2.11 33.24
N LEU A 654 11.62 -2.39 34.11
CA LEU A 654 13.01 -2.67 33.78
C LEU A 654 13.25 -4.17 33.94
N TYR A 655 13.67 -4.86 32.88
CA TYR A 655 14.04 -6.28 32.98
C TYR A 655 15.46 -6.42 33.54
N ASP A 656 15.77 -7.59 34.11
CA ASP A 656 17.10 -7.88 34.66
C ASP A 656 18.20 -7.56 33.63
N LYS A 657 19.19 -6.77 34.05
CA LYS A 657 20.32 -6.27 33.24
C LYS A 657 19.95 -5.32 32.09
N ALA A 658 18.68 -4.94 31.94
CA ALA A 658 18.30 -3.87 31.05
C ALA A 658 18.69 -2.51 31.65
N THR A 659 18.97 -1.56 30.78
CA THR A 659 19.22 -0.16 31.13
C THR A 659 18.16 0.72 30.49
N LEU A 660 17.60 1.68 31.24
CA LEU A 660 16.78 2.74 30.71
C LEU A 660 17.46 4.10 30.92
N ASN A 661 17.74 4.79 29.82
CA ASN A 661 18.29 6.14 29.83
C ASN A 661 17.16 7.16 29.66
N ILE A 662 17.03 8.07 30.62
CA ILE A 662 16.16 9.24 30.55
C ILE A 662 17.01 10.42 30.09
N ASN A 663 16.98 10.70 28.79
CA ASN A 663 17.83 11.71 28.14
C ASN A 663 17.14 13.07 27.98
N ALA A 664 15.83 13.13 28.20
CA ALA A 664 15.02 14.35 28.11
C ALA A 664 14.26 14.63 29.42
N PRO A 665 13.82 15.89 29.63
CA PRO A 665 13.17 16.27 30.88
C PRO A 665 11.95 15.39 31.19
N THR A 666 11.82 14.95 32.44
CA THR A 666 10.77 14.01 32.86
C THR A 666 9.97 14.53 34.05
N THR A 667 8.64 14.46 33.93
CA THR A 667 7.72 14.77 35.02
C THR A 667 7.22 13.47 35.66
N TYR A 668 7.52 13.26 36.94
CA TYR A 668 6.95 12.21 37.77
C TYR A 668 5.64 12.69 38.40
N GLY A 669 4.54 12.59 37.65
CA GLY A 669 3.19 12.94 38.11
C GLY A 669 2.51 11.87 38.97
N GLY A 670 3.10 10.67 39.02
CA GLY A 670 2.64 9.51 39.79
C GLY A 670 3.07 8.21 39.10
N GLY A 671 2.59 7.07 39.57
CA GLY A 671 2.85 5.76 38.94
C GLY A 671 4.11 5.08 39.47
N VAL A 672 4.60 4.09 38.74
CA VAL A 672 5.68 3.21 39.20
C VAL A 672 6.70 2.96 38.09
N ILE A 673 7.98 3.12 38.42
CA ILE A 673 9.09 2.46 37.75
C ILE A 673 9.47 1.24 38.60
N THR A 674 9.47 0.05 38.03
CA THR A 674 9.75 -1.20 38.76
C THR A 674 10.58 -2.14 37.91
N THR A 675 11.18 -3.13 38.56
CA THR A 675 11.73 -4.30 37.88
C THR A 675 10.63 -5.28 37.48
N ASP A 676 10.91 -6.19 36.56
CA ASP A 676 9.98 -7.25 36.12
C ASP A 676 9.56 -8.19 37.27
N SER A 677 10.47 -8.45 38.21
CA SER A 677 10.23 -9.24 39.42
C SER A 677 9.57 -8.45 40.56
N GLY A 678 9.56 -7.11 40.47
CA GLY A 678 9.21 -6.21 41.57
C GLY A 678 10.24 -6.20 42.72
N GLN A 679 11.36 -6.91 42.57
CA GLN A 679 12.48 -6.96 43.52
C GLN A 679 13.73 -6.31 42.91
N ARG A 680 14.77 -6.07 43.71
CA ARG A 680 15.95 -5.33 43.22
C ARG A 680 16.87 -6.28 42.43
N ASP A 681 16.89 -6.15 41.10
CA ASP A 681 17.68 -6.99 40.19
C ASP A 681 18.97 -6.29 39.71
N ASP A 682 19.56 -6.69 38.58
CA ASP A 682 20.74 -6.01 38.00
C ASP A 682 20.36 -4.98 36.91
N SER A 683 19.12 -4.50 36.88
CA SER A 683 18.69 -3.40 36.00
C SER A 683 19.33 -2.05 36.37
N LEU A 684 19.41 -1.13 35.41
CA LEU A 684 19.98 0.21 35.60
C LEU A 684 19.03 1.29 35.07
N LEU A 685 18.65 2.24 35.91
CA LEU A 685 17.95 3.45 35.51
C LEU A 685 18.94 4.63 35.54
N GLN A 686 19.09 5.34 34.42
CA GLN A 686 20.00 6.48 34.29
C GLN A 686 19.22 7.75 33.98
N GLN A 687 19.40 8.78 34.81
CA GLN A 687 18.82 10.10 34.57
C GLN A 687 19.91 11.06 34.11
N PHE A 688 19.76 11.58 32.89
CA PHE A 688 20.67 12.57 32.29
C PHE A 688 20.03 13.96 32.21
N ALA A 689 18.72 14.08 32.40
CA ALA A 689 17.98 15.32 32.24
C ALA A 689 17.23 15.72 33.51
N PRO A 690 16.79 16.99 33.62
CA PRO A 690 16.06 17.45 34.79
C PRO A 690 14.74 16.72 34.98
N ALA A 691 14.34 16.55 36.25
CA ALA A 691 13.07 15.96 36.61
C ALA A 691 12.23 16.82 37.56
N THR A 692 10.92 16.67 37.47
CA THR A 692 9.97 17.31 38.38
C THR A 692 9.01 16.27 38.96
N VAL A 693 8.91 16.19 40.28
CA VAL A 693 8.00 15.27 40.99
C VAL A 693 6.79 16.06 41.47
N LEU A 694 5.62 15.76 40.91
CA LEU A 694 4.35 16.43 41.21
C LEU A 694 3.40 15.56 42.05
N GLY A 695 3.58 14.24 42.01
CA GLY A 695 2.75 13.27 42.73
C GLY A 695 3.58 12.23 43.46
N HIS A 696 2.94 11.14 43.89
CA HIS A 696 3.64 10.02 44.51
C HIS A 696 4.14 9.03 43.47
N HIS A 697 5.46 8.98 43.30
CA HIS A 697 6.16 8.11 42.38
C HIS A 697 7.05 7.12 43.14
N LEU A 698 7.01 5.86 42.72
CA LEU A 698 7.81 4.78 43.25
C LEU A 698 8.82 4.32 42.19
N ILE A 699 10.10 4.25 42.54
CA ILE A 699 11.16 3.70 41.70
C ILE A 699 11.75 2.48 42.40
N THR A 700 11.69 1.32 41.75
CA THR A 700 12.42 0.10 42.13
C THR A 700 13.32 -0.29 40.97
N ALA A 701 14.63 -0.33 41.20
CA ALA A 701 15.63 -0.70 40.20
C ALA A 701 16.79 -1.46 40.86
N GLY A 702 17.64 -2.10 40.05
CA GLY A 702 18.93 -2.59 40.53
C GLY A 702 19.83 -1.44 40.94
N PHE A 703 20.11 -0.56 39.98
CA PHE A 703 20.96 0.60 40.13
C PHE A 703 20.20 1.84 39.67
N PHE A 704 20.24 2.92 40.46
CA PHE A 704 19.72 4.21 40.02
C PHE A 704 20.85 5.23 39.94
N ASN A 705 21.22 5.59 38.72
CA ASN A 705 22.21 6.62 38.45
C ASN A 705 21.50 7.95 38.16
N TRP A 706 21.30 8.73 39.21
CA TRP A 706 20.52 9.97 39.16
C TRP A 706 21.35 11.15 38.60
N ASP A 707 22.67 11.00 38.47
CA ASP A 707 23.55 11.94 37.78
C ASP A 707 24.43 11.13 36.80
N ALA A 708 23.85 10.80 35.66
CA ALA A 708 24.51 9.89 34.74
C ALA A 708 25.57 10.54 33.84
N GLY A 709 25.73 11.86 33.89
CA GLY A 709 26.70 12.57 33.06
C GLY A 709 27.10 13.93 33.61
N ALA A 710 28.41 14.11 33.86
CA ALA A 710 29.01 15.35 34.37
C ALA A 710 28.86 16.61 33.47
N ALA A 711 28.23 16.51 32.30
CA ALA A 711 28.02 17.59 31.35
C ALA A 711 26.54 18.03 31.22
N THR A 712 25.63 17.34 31.90
CA THR A 712 24.18 17.58 31.85
C THR A 712 23.66 17.85 33.25
N SER A 713 22.86 18.89 33.44
CA SER A 713 22.15 19.13 34.71
C SER A 713 20.98 18.14 34.79
N SER A 714 21.06 17.22 35.76
CA SER A 714 20.05 16.23 36.11
C SER A 714 19.16 16.69 37.28
N ASP A 715 19.09 18.00 37.50
CA ASP A 715 18.41 18.63 38.62
C ASP A 715 17.01 18.07 38.85
N THR A 716 16.69 17.76 40.10
CA THR A 716 15.40 17.20 40.46
C THR A 716 14.66 18.07 41.45
N VAL A 717 13.46 18.51 41.05
CA VAL A 717 12.57 19.31 41.89
C VAL A 717 11.43 18.43 42.38
N ILE A 718 11.32 18.26 43.69
CA ILE A 718 10.21 17.60 44.35
C ILE A 718 9.27 18.69 44.88
N GLU A 719 8.12 18.84 44.24
CA GLU A 719 7.14 19.86 44.61
C GLU A 719 6.41 19.50 45.91
N LYS A 720 5.60 20.45 46.40
CA LYS A 720 4.92 20.36 47.70
C LYS A 720 4.13 19.07 47.93
N GLU A 721 3.44 18.58 46.90
CA GLU A 721 2.66 17.34 46.95
C GLU A 721 3.43 16.13 46.40
N GLY A 722 4.69 16.34 45.99
CA GLY A 722 5.57 15.34 45.42
C GLY A 722 6.13 14.39 46.48
N TYR A 723 6.05 13.09 46.18
CA TYR A 723 6.66 12.01 46.95
C TYR A 723 7.49 11.16 46.01
N LEU A 724 8.81 11.14 46.19
CA LEU A 724 9.70 10.27 45.44
C LEU A 724 10.26 9.19 46.37
N ASP A 725 9.80 7.96 46.21
CA ASP A 725 10.37 6.81 46.91
C ASP A 725 11.26 6.00 45.95
N ILE A 726 12.55 5.83 46.30
CA ILE A 726 13.53 5.07 45.52
C ILE A 726 14.00 3.87 46.33
N TYR A 727 13.95 2.69 45.71
CA TYR A 727 14.44 1.42 46.22
C TYR A 727 15.45 0.85 45.21
N ALA A 728 16.74 0.87 45.57
CA ALA A 728 17.82 0.40 44.71
C ALA A 728 18.84 -0.44 45.46
N LYS A 729 19.67 -1.24 44.77
CA LYS A 729 20.86 -1.87 45.41
C LYS A 729 21.86 -0.78 45.78
N GLU A 730 21.99 0.21 44.91
CA GLU A 730 22.91 1.34 45.05
C GLU A 730 22.37 2.56 44.28
N ILE A 731 22.64 3.75 44.81
CA ILE A 731 22.61 5.00 44.03
C ILE A 731 23.96 5.14 43.33
N GLY A 732 23.96 5.03 42.00
CA GLY A 732 25.15 5.03 41.16
C GLY A 732 25.02 4.09 39.96
N ASN A 733 26.11 3.88 39.24
CA ASN A 733 26.14 3.11 37.99
C ASN A 733 26.54 1.62 38.14
N GLY A 734 26.63 1.09 39.36
CA GLY A 734 26.92 -0.32 39.63
C GLY A 734 28.33 -0.80 39.29
N ILE A 735 29.25 0.07 38.86
CA ILE A 735 30.67 -0.28 38.66
C ILE A 735 31.36 -0.33 40.02
N THR A 736 31.11 -1.40 40.76
CA THR A 736 31.87 -1.76 41.95
C THR A 736 33.11 -2.53 41.49
N ASN A 737 34.29 -1.88 41.49
CA ASN A 737 35.54 -2.63 41.47
C ASN A 737 35.87 -3.05 42.92
N PRO A 738 35.76 -4.34 43.28
CA PRO A 738 35.98 -4.78 44.65
C PRO A 738 37.44 -4.63 45.14
N PHE A 739 38.38 -4.23 44.27
CA PHE A 739 39.81 -4.13 44.59
C PHE A 739 40.39 -2.70 44.61
N LEU A 740 39.60 -1.67 44.32
CA LEU A 740 40.02 -0.26 44.43
C LEU A 740 39.12 0.49 45.41
N ALA A 741 39.64 0.76 46.60
CA ALA A 741 39.00 1.62 47.62
C ALA A 741 38.96 3.12 47.22
N LEU A 742 39.19 3.45 45.95
CA LEU A 742 38.95 4.76 45.36
C LEU A 742 38.14 4.54 44.09
N ILE A 743 36.83 4.65 44.19
CA ILE A 743 35.93 4.89 43.06
C ILE A 743 35.11 6.11 43.49
N ASP A 744 35.12 7.12 42.63
CA ASP A 744 34.13 8.18 42.61
C ASP A 744 32.80 7.48 42.35
N ARG A 745 32.16 7.00 43.42
CA ARG A 745 30.76 6.59 43.38
C ARG A 745 30.07 7.86 42.93
N SER A 746 29.56 7.90 41.71
CA SER A 746 28.74 9.02 41.27
C SER A 746 27.45 8.99 42.09
N GLY A 747 27.53 9.41 43.36
CA GLY A 747 26.38 9.84 44.14
C GLY A 747 25.74 11.05 43.46
N PHE A 748 24.90 11.79 44.16
CA PHE A 748 24.28 12.96 43.54
C PHE A 748 25.31 14.08 43.37
N GLY A 749 25.70 14.38 42.13
CA GLY A 749 26.60 15.49 41.78
C GLY A 749 25.90 16.81 41.48
N ASP A 750 24.58 16.78 41.29
CA ASP A 750 23.73 17.91 40.90
C ASP A 750 22.81 18.38 42.05
N GLN A 751 21.81 19.21 41.71
CA GLN A 751 20.86 19.82 42.64
C GLN A 751 19.58 18.99 42.83
N ILE A 752 19.19 18.76 44.09
CA ILE A 752 17.89 18.24 44.48
C ILE A 752 17.17 19.31 45.31
N ASP A 753 16.06 19.82 44.80
CA ASP A 753 15.19 20.76 45.50
C ASP A 753 13.97 20.05 46.06
N VAL A 754 13.81 20.04 47.39
CA VAL A 754 12.63 19.48 48.05
C VAL A 754 11.75 20.64 48.53
N ASN A 755 10.81 21.06 47.68
CA ASN A 755 9.89 22.19 47.90
C ASN A 755 8.68 21.76 48.76
N SER A 756 8.89 21.47 50.05
CA SER A 756 7.85 20.94 50.97
C SER A 756 7.35 19.51 50.69
N GLY A 757 7.95 18.80 49.73
CA GLY A 757 7.67 17.39 49.42
C GLY A 757 8.48 16.38 50.25
N VAL A 758 8.51 15.12 49.80
CA VAL A 758 9.19 14.02 50.48
C VAL A 758 10.11 13.24 49.53
N LEU A 759 11.36 13.04 49.96
CA LEU A 759 12.31 12.13 49.35
C LEU A 759 12.59 10.96 50.29
N ARG A 760 12.37 9.73 49.80
CA ARG A 760 12.81 8.50 50.45
C ARG A 760 13.79 7.76 49.57
N VAL A 761 14.95 7.42 50.13
CA VAL A 761 15.94 6.59 49.44
C VAL A 761 16.26 5.39 50.31
N ILE A 762 16.02 4.19 49.80
CA ILE A 762 16.39 2.94 50.44
C ILE A 762 17.36 2.20 49.53
N VAL A 763 18.59 2.01 50.02
CA VAL A 763 19.65 1.27 49.34
C VAL A 763 20.12 0.07 50.14
N GLY A 764 20.47 -0.99 49.42
CA GLY A 764 20.99 -2.23 50.01
C GLY A 764 20.66 -3.47 49.18
N SER A 765 21.40 -4.55 49.42
CA SER A 765 21.22 -5.83 48.72
C SER A 765 19.87 -6.49 49.01
N GLU A 766 19.51 -7.51 48.22
CA GLU A 766 18.45 -8.47 48.57
C GLU A 766 18.91 -9.41 49.70
N ASP A 767 20.16 -9.88 49.60
CA ASP A 767 20.82 -10.74 50.59
C ASP A 767 21.92 -9.92 51.28
N HIS A 768 21.80 -9.57 52.56
CA HIS A 768 22.70 -8.72 53.37
C HIS A 768 24.19 -9.15 53.37
N SER A 769 24.84 -9.17 52.21
CA SER A 769 26.17 -9.73 51.96
C SER A 769 27.30 -8.75 52.28
N GLY A 770 26.96 -7.52 52.69
CA GLY A 770 27.93 -6.47 53.04
C GLY A 770 28.71 -5.89 51.85
N LEU A 771 28.39 -6.29 50.61
CA LEU A 771 29.04 -5.81 49.40
C LEU A 771 28.47 -4.47 48.89
N PHE A 772 27.20 -4.18 49.19
CA PHE A 772 26.53 -2.93 48.85
C PHE A 772 26.36 -2.06 50.08
N ALA A 773 26.46 -0.74 49.90
CA ALA A 773 26.36 0.19 51.01
C ALA A 773 24.88 0.42 51.38
N ASP A 774 24.57 0.36 52.66
CA ASP A 774 23.29 0.75 53.28
C ASP A 774 23.12 2.28 53.38
N ARG A 775 23.80 3.01 52.49
CA ARG A 775 23.91 4.46 52.49
C ARG A 775 23.93 5.02 51.07
N TRP A 776 23.44 6.24 50.92
CA TRP A 776 23.59 7.03 49.70
C TRP A 776 24.43 8.27 49.98
N THR A 777 25.07 8.81 48.94
CA THR A 777 26.05 9.88 49.08
C THR A 777 25.65 11.09 48.25
N LEU A 778 25.71 12.28 48.85
CA LEU A 778 25.73 13.55 48.14
C LEU A 778 27.19 13.88 47.83
N ASN A 779 27.54 14.00 46.54
CA ASN A 779 28.93 14.23 46.12
C ASN A 779 29.37 15.67 46.42
N LYS A 780 30.67 15.93 46.27
CA LYS A 780 31.27 17.25 46.52
C LYS A 780 30.65 18.40 45.71
N GLY A 781 30.19 18.12 44.49
CA GLY A 781 29.47 19.09 43.65
C GLY A 781 27.97 19.18 43.95
N GLY A 782 27.41 18.17 44.60
CA GLY A 782 25.97 18.01 44.79
C GLY A 782 25.40 18.93 45.86
N ARG A 783 24.14 19.31 45.66
CA ARG A 783 23.41 20.18 46.59
C ARG A 783 22.02 19.63 46.87
N LEU A 784 21.68 19.48 48.15
CA LEU A 784 20.35 19.14 48.63
C LEU A 784 19.72 20.38 49.28
N ASN A 785 18.75 20.98 48.62
CA ASN A 785 18.01 22.13 49.13
C ASN A 785 16.68 21.67 49.73
N LEU A 786 16.49 21.98 51.00
CA LEU A 786 15.23 21.76 51.70
C LEU A 786 14.45 23.06 51.66
N ASN A 787 13.60 23.21 50.65
CA ASN A 787 12.86 24.44 50.33
C ASN A 787 11.49 24.44 51.03
N TRP A 788 11.41 25.07 52.20
CA TRP A 788 10.16 25.15 52.93
C TRP A 788 9.28 26.28 52.38
N THR A 789 8.34 25.92 51.51
CA THR A 789 7.45 26.87 50.83
C THR A 789 5.99 26.77 51.29
N ALA A 790 5.61 25.72 52.02
CA ALA A 790 4.24 25.47 52.49
C ALA A 790 4.17 24.66 53.80
N HIS A 791 2.98 24.42 54.36
CA HIS A 791 2.77 23.86 55.73
C HIS A 791 3.46 22.53 56.09
N THR A 792 3.84 21.68 55.13
CA THR A 792 4.62 20.46 55.38
C THR A 792 6.12 20.73 55.27
N LEU A 793 6.90 20.22 56.22
CA LEU A 793 8.36 20.33 56.18
C LEU A 793 8.91 19.43 55.05
N PRO A 794 9.85 19.93 54.23
CA PRO A 794 10.66 19.08 53.36
C PRO A 794 11.23 17.91 54.15
N THR A 795 10.99 16.68 53.70
CA THR A 795 11.31 15.48 54.47
C THR A 795 12.23 14.54 53.69
N ILE A 796 13.35 14.18 54.31
CA ILE A 796 14.28 13.17 53.83
C ILE A 796 14.21 11.95 54.75
N ARG A 797 14.17 10.74 54.19
CA ARG A 797 14.06 9.49 54.97
C ARG A 797 14.66 8.28 54.26
N GLY A 798 14.84 7.18 55.00
CA GLY A 798 15.34 5.90 54.47
C GLY A 798 16.75 5.55 54.95
N SER A 799 17.59 5.06 54.04
CA SER A 799 19.00 4.71 54.31
C SER A 799 19.84 5.93 54.70
N ARG A 800 20.98 5.68 55.34
CA ARG A 800 21.91 6.73 55.79
C ARG A 800 22.32 7.65 54.65
N LEU A 801 22.26 8.96 54.87
CA LEU A 801 22.83 9.98 53.97
C LEU A 801 24.25 10.33 54.43
N VAL A 802 25.22 10.22 53.52
CA VAL A 802 26.57 10.76 53.69
C VAL A 802 26.70 12.03 52.84
N ASN A 803 26.88 13.17 53.49
CA ASN A 803 27.02 14.47 52.84
C ASN A 803 28.50 14.82 52.60
N HIS A 804 28.96 14.76 51.34
CA HIS A 804 30.22 15.37 50.90
C HIS A 804 30.02 16.72 50.17
N GLY A 805 28.77 17.11 49.90
CA GLY A 805 28.39 18.30 49.16
C GLY A 805 27.85 19.41 50.06
N VAL A 806 26.69 19.96 49.70
CA VAL A 806 25.98 20.97 50.50
C VAL A 806 24.55 20.54 50.79
N VAL A 807 24.19 20.49 52.05
CA VAL A 807 22.79 20.45 52.49
C VAL A 807 22.41 21.85 52.96
N SER A 808 21.31 22.40 52.47
CA SER A 808 20.91 23.77 52.82
C SER A 808 19.40 23.92 53.01
N GLY A 809 18.99 24.75 53.98
CA GLY A 809 17.60 25.19 54.11
C GLY A 809 16.88 24.74 55.37
N ASN A 810 15.58 24.47 55.21
CA ASN A 810 14.63 24.21 56.29
C ASN A 810 13.91 22.88 56.04
N GLY A 811 14.01 21.93 56.97
CA GLY A 811 13.36 20.63 56.79
C GLY A 811 13.71 19.61 57.85
N GLN A 812 13.42 18.35 57.58
CA GLN A 812 13.67 17.25 58.50
C GLN A 812 14.33 16.04 57.83
N PHE A 813 15.21 15.40 58.58
CA PHE A 813 15.84 14.13 58.28
C PHE A 813 15.30 13.07 59.26
N LEU A 814 14.69 12.02 58.72
CA LEU A 814 14.23 10.84 59.45
C LEU A 814 15.18 9.64 59.26
N ASN A 815 16.36 9.89 58.69
CA ASN A 815 17.42 8.91 58.45
C ASN A 815 18.72 9.39 59.07
N GLU A 816 19.62 8.45 59.39
CA GLU A 816 20.97 8.78 59.83
C GLU A 816 21.65 9.76 58.84
N LEU A 817 22.17 10.86 59.37
CA LEU A 817 22.84 11.91 58.60
C LEU A 817 24.30 12.04 59.05
N LEU A 818 25.22 11.64 58.18
CA LEU A 818 26.66 11.88 58.34
C LEU A 818 27.06 13.10 57.53
N ASN A 819 27.53 14.14 58.19
CA ASN A 819 28.08 15.32 57.55
C ASN A 819 29.61 15.27 57.47
N GLU A 820 30.14 15.28 56.24
CA GLU A 820 31.58 15.43 55.97
C GLU A 820 31.91 16.67 55.15
N SER A 821 30.92 17.55 54.93
CA SER A 821 31.07 18.82 54.21
C SER A 821 30.15 19.88 54.82
N LEU A 822 29.42 20.68 54.04
CA LEU A 822 28.65 21.81 54.53
C LEU A 822 27.19 21.44 54.80
N ILE A 823 26.72 21.77 56.01
CA ILE A 823 25.30 21.95 56.31
C ILE A 823 25.07 23.44 56.60
N GLU A 824 24.17 24.06 55.86
CA GLU A 824 23.70 25.42 56.03
C GLU A 824 22.24 25.40 56.48
N VAL A 825 22.00 25.73 57.75
CA VAL A 825 20.63 25.86 58.25
C VAL A 825 20.01 27.14 57.66
N GLY A 826 18.71 27.13 57.37
CA GLY A 826 17.96 28.36 57.05
C GLY A 826 18.19 29.02 55.68
N TYR A 827 19.03 28.45 54.81
CA TYR A 827 19.56 29.04 53.56
C TYR A 827 20.51 30.21 53.80
N SER A 828 21.40 30.44 52.84
CA SER A 828 22.31 31.59 52.84
C SER A 828 21.57 32.91 53.10
N GLY A 829 21.83 33.52 54.27
CA GLY A 829 21.32 34.83 54.62
C GLY A 829 19.90 34.86 55.17
N ASN A 830 19.30 33.70 55.49
CA ASN A 830 18.03 33.60 56.18
C ASN A 830 18.15 32.64 57.37
N ALA A 831 17.39 32.91 58.42
CA ALA A 831 17.36 32.03 59.58
C ALA A 831 16.39 30.87 59.38
N GLY A 832 16.67 29.73 59.99
CA GLY A 832 15.82 28.55 59.85
C GLY A 832 16.11 27.38 60.77
N LYS A 833 15.48 26.25 60.47
CA LYS A 833 15.53 25.05 61.31
C LYS A 833 15.67 23.77 60.50
N ILE A 834 16.63 22.94 60.90
CA ILE A 834 16.75 21.54 60.46
C ILE A 834 16.43 20.63 61.64
N LEU A 835 15.60 19.62 61.43
CA LEU A 835 15.32 18.56 62.40
C LEU A 835 16.08 17.28 62.00
N ALA A 836 17.08 16.86 62.77
CA ALA A 836 17.66 15.53 62.66
C ALA A 836 17.00 14.62 63.69
N LEU A 837 16.05 13.80 63.22
CA LEU A 837 15.20 12.96 64.07
C LEU A 837 15.73 11.52 64.21
N ASP A 838 16.89 11.25 63.62
CA ASP A 838 17.69 10.03 63.73
C ASP A 838 19.14 10.45 64.01
N ASP A 839 20.08 9.50 64.06
CA ASP A 839 21.48 9.74 64.38
C ASP A 839 22.12 10.81 63.47
N PHE A 840 22.69 11.85 64.09
CA PHE A 840 23.44 12.91 63.41
C PHE A 840 24.92 12.83 63.76
N VAL A 841 25.77 12.69 62.74
CA VAL A 841 27.22 12.65 62.93
C VAL A 841 27.85 13.79 62.15
N GLN A 842 28.41 14.77 62.85
CA GLN A 842 29.30 15.76 62.28
C GLN A 842 30.73 15.21 62.34
N SER A 843 31.31 14.88 61.19
CA SER A 843 32.70 14.38 61.14
C SER A 843 33.72 15.51 61.28
N GLY A 844 35.00 15.15 61.45
CA GLY A 844 36.10 16.11 61.47
C GLY A 844 36.30 16.91 60.17
N GLN A 845 35.69 16.49 59.06
CA GLN A 845 35.71 17.23 57.79
C GLN A 845 34.48 18.15 57.63
N GLY A 846 33.41 17.89 58.38
CA GLY A 846 32.16 18.63 58.28
C GLY A 846 32.24 20.06 58.82
N THR A 847 31.43 20.94 58.24
CA THR A 847 31.13 22.30 58.72
C THR A 847 29.63 22.43 58.94
N LEU A 848 29.23 22.83 60.14
CA LEU A 848 27.87 23.28 60.44
C LEU A 848 27.88 24.82 60.43
N GLN A 849 27.12 25.41 59.51
CA GLN A 849 26.97 26.86 59.41
C GLN A 849 25.67 27.31 60.08
N ILE A 850 25.76 28.34 60.92
CA ILE A 850 24.66 28.90 61.71
C ILE A 850 24.66 30.43 61.54
N ASP A 851 23.56 30.97 61.05
CA ASP A 851 23.33 32.40 60.91
C ASP A 851 22.53 32.95 62.11
N LEU A 852 22.98 34.07 62.69
CA LEU A 852 22.33 34.78 63.79
C LEU A 852 21.79 36.13 63.33
N GLY A 853 20.49 36.37 63.46
CA GLY A 853 19.83 37.64 63.08
C GLY A 853 18.88 38.21 64.14
N GLY A 854 18.76 37.56 65.30
CA GLY A 854 17.85 37.89 66.39
C GLY A 854 17.89 36.81 67.46
N LEU A 855 16.96 36.84 68.43
CA LEU A 855 16.98 35.95 69.60
C LEU A 855 15.94 34.81 69.57
N LEU A 856 15.19 34.66 68.47
CA LEU A 856 14.19 33.60 68.28
C LEU A 856 14.76 32.47 67.41
N ALA A 857 14.86 31.28 67.99
CA ALA A 857 15.39 30.09 67.33
C ALA A 857 14.52 29.65 66.15
N GLY A 858 15.13 29.24 65.04
CA GLY A 858 14.45 28.77 63.85
C GLY A 858 13.69 29.83 63.05
N LEU A 859 13.65 31.07 63.53
CA LEU A 859 12.91 32.19 62.92
C LEU A 859 13.80 33.41 62.66
N SER A 860 14.67 33.75 63.61
CA SER A 860 15.60 34.87 63.51
C SER A 860 17.06 34.46 63.71
N TYR A 861 17.32 33.23 64.14
CA TYR A 861 18.63 32.59 64.04
C TYR A 861 18.46 31.09 63.74
N ASP A 862 19.51 30.48 63.23
CA ASP A 862 19.54 29.07 62.85
C ASP A 862 19.54 28.10 64.03
N GLN A 863 18.75 27.04 63.92
CA GLN A 863 18.74 25.97 64.90
C GLN A 863 18.79 24.59 64.24
N LEU A 864 19.74 23.76 64.67
CA LEU A 864 19.71 22.32 64.43
C LEU A 864 19.03 21.64 65.63
N PHE A 865 17.95 20.91 65.39
CA PHE A 865 17.29 20.10 66.41
C PHE A 865 17.74 18.64 66.28
N ILE A 866 18.03 17.99 67.41
CA ILE A 866 18.46 16.60 67.49
C ILE A 866 17.42 15.81 68.30
N ASP A 867 16.97 14.65 67.82
CA ASP A 867 16.09 13.77 68.59
C ASP A 867 16.84 12.58 69.21
N ASP A 868 17.87 12.03 68.56
CA ASP A 868 18.60 10.83 69.01
C ASP A 868 20.11 11.10 69.23
N LEU A 869 21.02 10.24 68.74
CA LEU A 869 22.45 10.42 68.96
C LEU A 869 23.00 11.58 68.12
N CYS A 870 23.83 12.41 68.73
CA CYS A 870 24.59 13.44 68.02
C CYS A 870 26.07 13.37 68.41
N THR A 871 26.94 13.23 67.42
CA THR A 871 28.40 13.31 67.60
C THR A 871 28.94 14.53 66.88
N LEU A 872 29.64 15.40 67.61
CA LEU A 872 30.19 16.65 67.11
C LEU A 872 31.71 16.59 66.97
N ALA A 873 32.19 16.98 65.79
CA ALA A 873 33.59 17.24 65.45
C ALA A 873 33.65 18.34 64.37
N GLY A 874 34.82 18.61 63.80
CA GLY A 874 34.95 19.49 62.64
C GLY A 874 34.73 20.97 62.97
N THR A 875 34.11 21.72 62.05
CA THR A 875 33.98 23.19 62.17
C THR A 875 32.55 23.62 62.48
N LEU A 876 32.40 24.56 63.42
CA LEU A 876 31.22 25.40 63.58
C LEU A 876 31.53 26.78 62.98
N ASP A 877 30.76 27.21 61.98
CA ASP A 877 30.86 28.53 61.34
C ASP A 877 29.62 29.36 61.67
N VAL A 878 29.80 30.41 62.47
CA VAL A 878 28.71 31.28 62.90
C VAL A 878 28.83 32.62 62.20
N ARG A 879 27.73 33.07 61.60
CA ARG A 879 27.67 34.36 60.90
C ARG A 879 26.57 35.24 61.46
N LEU A 880 26.70 36.54 61.25
CA LEU A 880 25.65 37.50 61.61
C LEU A 880 24.90 37.90 60.35
N LEU A 881 23.57 37.77 60.40
CA LEU A 881 22.69 38.33 59.38
C LEU A 881 22.77 39.86 59.39
N ALA A 882 22.52 40.47 58.23
CA ALA A 882 22.73 41.90 58.04
C ALA A 882 21.94 42.74 59.06
N GLY A 883 22.65 43.62 59.77
CA GLY A 883 22.07 44.53 60.76
C GLY A 883 21.92 43.95 62.18
N PHE A 884 22.26 42.67 62.39
CA PHE A 884 22.28 42.08 63.73
C PHE A 884 23.62 42.30 64.44
N ALA A 885 23.57 42.81 65.66
CA ALA A 885 24.70 42.92 66.55
C ALA A 885 24.28 42.33 67.91
N PRO A 886 24.85 41.20 68.34
CA PRO A 886 24.51 40.60 69.63
C PRO A 886 24.92 41.52 70.78
N GLU A 887 24.09 41.58 71.83
CA GLU A 887 24.38 42.31 73.06
C GLU A 887 25.01 41.39 74.12
N PRO A 888 25.91 41.89 74.99
CA PRO A 888 26.53 41.07 76.02
C PRO A 888 25.47 40.42 76.92
N GLY A 889 25.47 39.09 76.96
CA GLY A 889 24.47 38.30 77.67
C GLY A 889 23.45 37.60 76.77
N ASP A 890 23.38 37.94 75.48
CA ASP A 890 22.54 37.24 74.52
C ASP A 890 22.94 35.76 74.41
N LEU A 891 21.94 34.90 74.31
CA LEU A 891 22.05 33.44 74.32
C LEU A 891 21.41 32.86 73.05
N PHE A 892 22.15 32.00 72.36
CA PHE A 892 21.72 31.32 71.15
C PHE A 892 21.89 29.81 71.34
N ARG A 893 20.77 29.08 71.46
CA ARG A 893 20.78 27.62 71.51
C ARG A 893 20.76 27.09 70.08
N ILE A 894 21.95 27.02 69.50
CA ILE A 894 22.17 26.67 68.10
C ILE A 894 21.95 25.18 67.82
N ILE A 895 22.16 24.32 68.84
CA ILE A 895 21.75 22.92 68.80
C ILE A 895 20.84 22.67 70.01
N GLU A 896 19.63 22.17 69.74
CA GLU A 896 18.67 21.80 70.76
C GLU A 896 18.30 20.32 70.62
N GLY A 897 18.48 19.55 71.67
CA GLY A 897 18.15 18.14 71.74
C GLY A 897 16.81 17.90 72.45
N SER A 898 16.09 16.86 72.04
CA SER A 898 14.96 16.34 72.81
C SER A 898 15.40 15.73 74.15
N SER A 899 14.46 15.16 74.92
CA SER A 899 14.81 14.40 76.12
C SER A 899 15.52 13.07 75.82
N LEU A 900 15.45 12.60 74.58
CA LEU A 900 16.12 11.38 74.12
C LEU A 900 17.52 11.67 73.57
N ALA A 901 17.73 12.91 73.09
CA ALA A 901 18.96 13.31 72.46
C ALA A 901 20.20 13.11 73.35
N LYS A 902 21.28 12.63 72.72
CA LYS A 902 22.58 12.37 73.35
C LYS A 902 23.67 13.08 72.55
N ILE A 903 23.98 14.32 72.91
CA ILE A 903 25.05 15.09 72.26
C ILE A 903 26.38 14.74 72.92
N SER A 904 27.35 14.36 72.09
CA SER A 904 28.71 14.02 72.52
C SER A 904 29.75 14.62 71.58
N GLY A 905 30.98 14.79 72.07
CA GLY A 905 32.04 15.51 71.34
C GLY A 905 31.89 17.03 71.42
N ALA A 906 32.72 17.73 70.64
CA ALA A 906 32.73 19.19 70.53
C ALA A 906 33.28 19.56 69.13
N PHE A 907 32.96 20.75 68.62
CA PHE A 907 33.55 21.22 67.37
C PHE A 907 35.07 21.43 67.56
N ASP A 908 35.87 20.88 66.65
CA ASP A 908 37.34 21.00 66.65
C ASP A 908 37.79 22.43 66.34
N LYS A 909 37.00 23.15 65.54
CA LYS A 909 37.26 24.53 65.12
C LYS A 909 36.01 25.38 65.25
N LEU A 910 36.17 26.54 65.88
CA LEU A 910 35.14 27.56 66.00
C LEU A 910 35.51 28.76 65.12
N LEU A 911 34.61 29.15 64.24
CA LEU A 911 34.66 30.39 63.46
C LEU A 911 33.52 31.29 63.94
N LEU A 912 33.78 32.10 64.97
CA LEU A 912 32.77 32.95 65.59
C LEU A 912 32.97 34.43 65.21
N PRO A 913 31.88 35.22 65.03
CA PRO A 913 31.97 36.65 64.79
C PRO A 913 32.67 37.38 65.94
N TYR A 914 33.40 38.45 65.67
CA TYR A 914 34.19 39.19 66.68
C TYR A 914 35.34 38.38 67.34
N GLY A 915 35.61 37.15 66.88
CA GLY A 915 36.64 36.27 67.42
C GLY A 915 36.12 35.36 68.54
N ASN A 916 36.81 34.24 68.76
CA ASN A 916 36.33 33.19 69.66
C ASN A 916 36.24 33.63 71.13
N ASP A 917 37.10 34.56 71.57
CA ASP A 917 37.08 35.11 72.95
C ASP A 917 35.86 35.99 73.25
N ALA A 918 35.08 36.35 72.22
CA ALA A 918 33.84 37.13 72.38
C ALA A 918 32.64 36.28 72.78
N TRP A 919 32.80 34.95 72.84
CA TRP A 919 31.72 33.99 73.03
C TRP A 919 32.09 32.92 74.08
N ASP A 920 31.19 32.69 75.02
CA ASP A 920 31.21 31.47 75.83
C ASP A 920 30.41 30.39 75.09
N VAL A 921 31.06 29.25 74.79
CA VAL A 921 30.40 28.09 74.16
C VAL A 921 30.19 27.01 75.22
N SER A 922 28.93 26.62 75.43
CA SER A 922 28.53 25.59 76.38
C SER A 922 28.03 24.35 75.63
N TYR A 923 28.60 23.20 75.97
CA TYR A 923 28.16 21.89 75.47
C TYR A 923 27.49 21.14 76.62
N GLY A 924 26.19 20.89 76.49
CA GLY A 924 25.42 20.05 77.40
C GLY A 924 25.03 18.72 76.75
N ASP A 925 24.51 17.79 77.56
CA ASP A 925 24.11 16.46 77.10
C ASP A 925 23.03 16.50 75.99
N ASN A 926 22.26 17.59 75.90
CA ASN A 926 21.22 17.80 74.89
C ASN A 926 21.19 19.22 74.32
N PHE A 927 22.25 20.02 74.44
CA PHE A 927 22.30 21.33 73.77
C PHE A 927 23.72 21.78 73.44
N VAL A 928 23.84 22.67 72.45
CA VAL A 928 25.01 23.54 72.25
C VAL A 928 24.52 24.97 72.26
N GLU A 929 25.10 25.80 73.13
CA GLU A 929 24.68 27.17 73.37
C GLU A 929 25.84 28.14 73.25
N LEU A 930 25.62 29.23 72.52
CA LEU A 930 26.55 30.34 72.38
C LEU A 930 26.05 31.50 73.23
N ARG A 931 26.90 32.03 74.10
CA ARG A 931 26.64 33.25 74.85
C ARG A 931 27.58 34.35 74.41
N PHE A 932 27.06 35.49 73.98
CA PHE A 932 27.92 36.63 73.67
C PHE A 932 28.39 37.31 74.97
N VAL A 933 29.69 37.44 75.19
CA VAL A 933 30.27 38.00 76.43
C VAL A 933 30.94 39.37 76.24
N ALA A 934 31.05 39.81 74.98
CA ALA A 934 31.82 40.96 74.49
C ALA A 934 33.33 40.91 74.81
N VAL A 935 34.14 41.28 73.81
CA VAL A 935 35.58 41.50 74.02
C VAL A 935 35.75 42.85 74.73
N PRO A 936 36.51 42.95 75.84
CA PRO A 936 36.86 44.25 76.38
C PRO A 936 37.62 45.04 75.32
N GLU A 937 37.17 46.25 74.99
CA GLU A 937 37.85 47.12 74.02
C GLU A 937 39.37 47.11 74.29
N PRO A 938 40.24 46.92 73.28
CA PRO A 938 41.65 47.14 73.48
C PRO A 938 41.82 48.54 74.03
N ALA A 939 42.57 48.69 75.13
CA ALA A 939 42.86 49.96 75.81
C ALA A 939 43.65 50.99 74.96
N ALA A 940 43.47 51.00 73.63
CA ALA A 940 44.09 51.88 72.67
C ALA A 940 43.40 53.25 72.57
N TRP A 941 42.09 53.36 72.85
CA TRP A 941 41.38 54.65 72.76
C TRP A 941 41.49 55.52 74.03
N THR A 942 41.73 54.92 75.19
CA THR A 942 42.03 55.68 76.42
C THR A 942 43.43 56.31 76.41
N MET A 943 44.35 55.85 75.54
CA MET A 943 45.65 56.48 75.31
C MET A 943 45.64 57.59 74.23
N ALA A 944 44.63 57.67 73.37
CA ALA A 944 44.50 58.74 72.37
C ALA A 944 43.85 60.03 72.93
N LEU A 945 43.04 59.94 73.99
CA LEU A 945 42.46 61.10 74.69
C LEU A 945 43.42 61.74 75.72
N ALA A 946 44.46 61.02 76.16
CA ALA A 946 45.54 61.57 76.99
C ALA A 946 46.61 62.35 76.20
N ALA A 947 46.68 62.18 74.86
CA ALA A 947 47.65 62.86 73.99
C ALA A 947 47.14 64.20 73.41
N CYS A 948 45.84 64.51 73.47
CA CYS A 948 45.27 65.76 72.94
C CYS A 948 45.10 66.91 73.96
N MET A 949 45.44 66.71 75.24
CA MET A 949 45.55 67.81 76.22
C MET A 949 46.97 68.37 76.40
N ALA A 950 47.96 67.85 75.68
CA ALA A 950 49.32 68.40 75.60
C ALA A 950 49.58 69.00 74.20
N GLY A 951 48.94 70.13 73.88
CA GLY A 951 49.03 70.70 72.53
C GLY A 951 48.63 72.15 72.37
N ARG A 952 48.78 73.00 73.40
CA ARG A 952 48.61 74.45 73.27
C ARG A 952 49.91 75.08 72.73
N ARG A 953 50.01 75.25 71.39
CA ARG A 953 50.42 76.50 70.70
C ARG A 953 50.73 76.28 69.20
N ARG A 954 49.87 76.86 68.36
CA ARG A 954 50.08 77.13 66.93
C ARG A 954 51.13 78.22 66.68
N ARG A 955 51.87 78.10 65.57
CA ARG A 955 51.98 79.06 64.42
C ARG A 955 53.17 78.66 63.51
N PRO A 956 53.26 79.10 62.23
CA PRO A 956 52.23 79.55 61.29
C PRO A 956 52.42 79.07 59.82
N ARG A 957 51.42 79.40 58.97
CA ARG A 957 51.48 79.82 57.55
C ARG A 957 51.73 78.79 56.43
N SER A 958 50.63 78.58 55.69
CA SER A 958 50.38 78.28 54.27
C SER A 958 51.28 79.00 53.23
N PRO A 959 51.07 78.86 51.90
CA PRO A 959 50.55 77.74 51.06
C PRO A 959 51.34 77.54 49.71
N PHE A 960 50.77 76.71 48.82
CA PHE A 960 50.89 76.60 47.34
C PHE A 960 51.75 75.45 46.77
N VAL A 961 51.12 74.39 46.23
CA VAL A 961 50.81 74.08 44.78
C VAL A 961 51.93 73.23 44.16
N SER A 962 51.75 72.17 43.38
CA SER A 962 50.66 71.53 42.60
C SER A 962 51.05 70.07 42.30
N ALA A 963 50.02 69.26 41.98
CA ALA A 963 50.02 67.88 41.49
C ALA A 963 50.22 66.80 42.57
#